data_AF-A0A7S3ADJ2-F1
#
_entry.id   AF-A0A7S3ADJ2-F1
#
_cell.length_a   1.000
_cell.length_b   1.000
_cell.length_c   1.000
_cell.angle_alpha   90.00
_cell.angle_beta   90.00
_cell.angle_gamma   90.00
#
_symmetry.space_group_name_H-M   'P 1'
#
loop_
_entity.id
_entity.type
_entity.pdbx_description
1 polymer ?
#
loop_
_entity_poly.entity_id
_entity_poly.type
_entity_poly.pdbx_seq_one_letter_code
_entity_poly.pdbx_strand_id
1 'polypeptide(L)'
;CAHVVALQLLLTARLGRAVLLPILIITSDETDVALREMLKSADYFALQASQIQILKQSRVPLFIVDGSAPKFVRNGPYGVRTAARGLGDVHSLMLSHGVASKWAREGVKWVMFLQDPSALHFFTYLATLGFAASTNLALCHVTMPFRANMGLELLATLTDSDGRPHLAAVDAEQLEARLTAAISKDKEKGSKGTDTATKENGCSRAGAPVSTSAFFVHLPAYRAALSATGGVLHNTSLHDALKQFEVDLTATDPAAGAAAGSVEIAMGVGGDGGEPAMAERSTTCFQLQSSMLGFSCWSRDVASSFVRCPVEFGPSPCKNDIKTAASLSSRGLPPLSAATAEMAVYQAHCAALRNLGASVAAPRERSFHGVCVPLGPSVVLHPSFAPCMSALKCKLTNPLALQLSERSTLLVKGQNIIIDSLVLDGALEITVAESASLHIKSLNVSNEGWQFDELSSAIQSSPQCPEVLRMRGYTLRKRAQRRLAITLPGAFEVVDGELLRVADEPNIGTPATASVPSSPRGGGQMTIALPTTPIGGPLNGSMPPPPSSVWSSAALELAPGSAVTVPLVLREPSVATIEVRPRQAGLWLALLPKEGNPLLPFATVPVGGMPHLEVLVPGSGVYTVQLENRNLLTTVCVSAKVAHMPATAYERTRLQEALAARRAELELVAQQDSELASSEAELERRLWEVQETRRRHEAMQRQLQAAVAEVEQALDGKVEQGKH
;
A
#
# COMPACT_ATOMS: atom_id res chain seq x y z
N CYS A 1 6.90 -1.31 -12.26
CA CYS A 1 7.82 -2.43 -12.57
C CYS A 1 8.86 -2.69 -11.49
N ALA A 2 9.73 -1.73 -11.12
CA ALA A 2 10.78 -1.94 -10.11
C ALA A 2 10.29 -2.56 -8.79
N HIS A 3 9.12 -2.14 -8.31
CA HIS A 3 8.49 -2.73 -7.13
C HIS A 3 8.14 -4.21 -7.30
N VAL A 4 7.59 -4.59 -8.44
CA VAL A 4 7.24 -5.98 -8.77
C VAL A 4 8.49 -6.84 -8.85
N VAL A 5 9.55 -6.35 -9.50
CA VAL A 5 10.84 -7.05 -9.58
C VAL A 5 11.41 -7.29 -8.18
N ALA A 6 11.48 -6.26 -7.34
CA ALA A 6 11.99 -6.39 -5.98
C ALA A 6 11.14 -7.35 -5.12
N LEU A 7 9.82 -7.32 -5.27
CA LEU A 7 8.93 -8.25 -4.58
C LEU A 7 9.14 -9.69 -5.06
N GLN A 8 9.27 -9.92 -6.37
CA GLN A 8 9.55 -11.25 -6.92
C GLN A 8 10.88 -11.81 -6.42
N LEU A 9 11.93 -10.99 -6.34
CA LEU A 9 13.22 -11.39 -5.77
C LEU A 9 13.08 -11.77 -4.29
N LEU A 10 12.37 -10.95 -3.51
CA LEU A 10 12.10 -11.25 -2.09
C LEU A 10 11.32 -12.57 -1.93
N LEU A 11 10.28 -12.78 -2.74
CA LEU A 11 9.46 -14.00 -2.70
C LEU A 11 10.27 -15.22 -3.17
N THR A 12 11.09 -15.06 -4.19
CA THR A 12 11.95 -16.14 -4.71
C THR A 12 12.95 -16.58 -3.65
N ALA A 13 13.60 -15.64 -2.96
CA ALA A 13 14.51 -15.94 -1.87
C ALA A 13 13.80 -16.63 -0.68
N ARG A 14 12.56 -16.24 -0.36
CA ARG A 14 11.80 -16.82 0.76
C ARG A 14 11.19 -18.19 0.46
N LEU A 15 10.74 -18.41 -0.77
CA LEU A 15 10.03 -19.63 -1.18
C LEU A 15 10.94 -20.67 -1.83
N GLY A 16 12.21 -20.35 -2.08
CA GLY A 16 13.16 -21.24 -2.74
C GLY A 16 12.83 -21.55 -4.21
N ARG A 17 11.88 -20.83 -4.82
CA ARG A 17 11.44 -21.03 -6.21
C ARG A 17 11.18 -19.71 -6.90
N ALA A 18 11.41 -19.64 -8.21
CA ALA A 18 11.13 -18.44 -8.98
C ALA A 18 9.64 -18.07 -8.90
N VAL A 19 9.37 -16.79 -8.63
CA VAL A 19 8.02 -16.22 -8.63
C VAL A 19 7.92 -15.14 -9.71
N LEU A 20 6.95 -15.29 -10.59
CA LEU A 20 6.61 -14.33 -11.63
C LEU A 20 5.19 -13.84 -11.38
N LEU A 21 5.03 -12.54 -11.12
CA LEU A 21 3.72 -11.93 -10.91
C LEU A 21 3.17 -11.45 -12.25
N PRO A 22 1.97 -11.90 -12.66
CA PRO A 22 1.36 -11.45 -13.90
C PRO A 22 0.83 -10.01 -13.78
N ILE A 23 0.94 -9.26 -14.86
CA ILE A 23 0.50 -7.86 -14.95
C ILE A 23 -0.40 -7.71 -16.17
N LEU A 24 -1.55 -7.08 -15.98
CA LEU A 24 -2.42 -6.63 -17.07
C LEU A 24 -2.41 -5.10 -17.10
N ILE A 25 -2.14 -4.53 -18.28
CA ILE A 25 -2.26 -3.08 -18.52
C ILE A 25 -3.36 -2.87 -19.55
N ILE A 26 -4.32 -2.00 -19.22
CA ILE A 26 -5.35 -1.57 -20.16
C ILE A 26 -4.93 -0.25 -20.80
N THR A 27 -4.97 -0.18 -22.12
CA THR A 27 -4.60 0.99 -22.92
C THR A 27 -5.79 1.54 -23.70
N SER A 28 -5.64 2.77 -24.20
CA SER A 28 -6.53 3.39 -25.18
C SER A 28 -5.81 3.57 -26.52
N ASP A 29 -6.51 4.04 -27.55
CA ASP A 29 -5.87 4.38 -28.82
C ASP A 29 -4.78 5.45 -28.66
N GLU A 30 -4.97 6.37 -27.73
CA GLU A 30 -4.05 7.47 -27.45
C GLU A 30 -2.79 7.01 -26.70
N THR A 31 -2.87 5.92 -25.94
CA THR A 31 -1.79 5.49 -25.02
C THR A 31 -1.08 4.19 -25.45
N ASP A 32 -1.71 3.35 -26.28
CA ASP A 32 -1.21 2.00 -26.58
C ASP A 32 0.16 1.98 -27.27
N VAL A 33 0.35 2.81 -28.32
CA VAL A 33 1.60 2.84 -29.08
C VAL A 33 2.75 3.33 -28.22
N ALA A 34 2.59 4.51 -27.60
CA ALA A 34 3.61 5.11 -26.75
C ALA A 34 4.00 4.22 -25.57
N LEU A 35 3.01 3.56 -24.92
CA LEU A 35 3.28 2.63 -23.83
C LEU A 35 4.11 1.42 -24.29
N ARG A 36 3.74 0.81 -25.42
CA ARG A 36 4.46 -0.35 -25.97
C ARG A 36 5.90 0.00 -26.35
N GLU A 37 6.10 1.16 -26.95
CA GLU A 37 7.44 1.66 -27.29
C GLU A 37 8.27 1.94 -26.05
N MET A 38 7.68 2.60 -25.05
CA MET A 38 8.34 2.85 -23.76
C MET A 38 8.76 1.53 -23.10
N LEU A 39 7.86 0.55 -22.99
CA LEU A 39 8.18 -0.76 -22.41
C LEU A 39 9.32 -1.47 -23.15
N LYS A 40 9.31 -1.48 -24.49
CA LYS A 40 10.40 -2.09 -25.29
C LYS A 40 11.73 -1.36 -25.11
N SER A 41 11.71 -0.03 -25.18
CA SER A 41 12.91 0.81 -25.05
C SER A 41 13.60 0.68 -23.69
N ALA A 42 12.82 0.41 -22.64
CA ALA A 42 13.28 0.22 -21.27
C ALA A 42 13.55 -1.26 -20.91
N ASP A 43 13.56 -2.17 -21.89
CA ASP A 43 13.68 -3.62 -21.69
C ASP A 43 12.72 -4.14 -20.60
N TYR A 44 11.46 -3.72 -20.71
CA TYR A 44 10.37 -4.03 -19.80
C TYR A 44 10.69 -3.72 -18.31
N PHE A 45 11.66 -2.84 -18.05
CA PHE A 45 12.15 -2.51 -16.72
C PHE A 45 12.58 -3.75 -15.90
N ALA A 46 13.28 -4.68 -16.56
CA ALA A 46 13.75 -5.96 -16.00
C ALA A 46 12.64 -6.98 -15.64
N LEU A 47 11.40 -6.76 -16.11
CA LEU A 47 10.36 -7.78 -16.09
C LEU A 47 10.46 -8.66 -17.34
N GLN A 48 10.03 -9.92 -17.24
CA GLN A 48 9.90 -10.74 -18.44
C GLN A 48 8.70 -10.24 -19.26
N ALA A 49 8.88 -10.07 -20.56
CA ALA A 49 7.80 -9.61 -21.46
C ALA A 49 6.54 -10.48 -21.38
N SER A 50 6.70 -11.79 -21.15
CA SER A 50 5.59 -12.75 -20.98
C SER A 50 4.70 -12.49 -19.76
N GLN A 51 5.20 -11.76 -18.75
CA GLN A 51 4.44 -11.38 -17.56
C GLN A 51 3.48 -10.22 -17.81
N ILE A 52 3.72 -9.41 -18.85
CA ILE A 52 2.96 -8.20 -19.12
C ILE A 52 2.02 -8.45 -20.29
N GLN A 53 0.73 -8.50 -19.99
CA GLN A 53 -0.33 -8.53 -20.99
C GLN A 53 -0.89 -7.12 -21.17
N ILE A 54 -1.04 -6.67 -22.41
CA ILE A 54 -1.59 -5.35 -22.74
C ILE A 54 -2.85 -5.54 -23.57
N LEU A 55 -3.99 -5.05 -23.06
CA LEU A 55 -5.27 -5.08 -23.76
C LEU A 55 -5.73 -3.65 -24.03
N LYS A 56 -6.20 -3.40 -25.24
CA LYS A 56 -6.69 -2.07 -25.63
C LYS A 56 -8.20 -2.01 -25.48
N GLN A 57 -8.69 -0.96 -24.82
CA GLN A 57 -10.13 -0.74 -24.60
C GLN A 57 -10.85 -0.31 -25.87
N SER A 58 -12.15 -0.55 -25.89
CA SER A 58 -13.02 -0.17 -27.00
C SER A 58 -13.37 1.32 -26.95
N ARG A 59 -13.80 1.86 -28.10
CA ARG A 59 -14.36 3.21 -28.19
C ARG A 59 -15.89 3.19 -28.18
N VAL A 60 -16.48 4.29 -27.75
CA VAL A 60 -17.90 4.58 -27.82
C VAL A 60 -18.14 5.85 -28.66
N PRO A 61 -19.26 5.92 -29.39
CA PRO A 61 -19.62 7.11 -30.15
C PRO A 61 -20.00 8.26 -29.22
N LEU A 62 -19.58 9.47 -29.57
CA LEU A 62 -20.02 10.70 -28.93
C LEU A 62 -21.38 11.11 -29.50
N PHE A 63 -22.24 11.68 -28.65
CA PHE A 63 -23.57 12.14 -29.06
C PHE A 63 -23.89 13.52 -28.49
N ILE A 64 -24.79 14.24 -29.14
CA ILE A 64 -25.36 15.50 -28.69
C ILE A 64 -26.85 15.25 -28.46
N VAL A 65 -27.38 15.84 -27.40
CA VAL A 65 -28.82 15.87 -27.14
C VAL A 65 -29.33 17.24 -27.58
N ASP A 66 -29.98 17.28 -28.74
CA ASP A 66 -30.56 18.48 -29.33
C ASP A 66 -31.98 18.14 -29.81
N GLY A 67 -32.97 18.43 -28.97
CA GLY A 67 -34.36 17.99 -29.13
C GLY A 67 -34.64 16.58 -28.56
N SER A 68 -35.62 15.88 -29.12
CA SER A 68 -36.15 14.61 -28.59
C SER A 68 -35.32 13.36 -28.93
N ALA A 69 -34.26 13.46 -29.75
CA ALA A 69 -33.45 12.31 -30.15
C ALA A 69 -31.94 12.62 -30.10
N PRO A 70 -31.13 11.74 -29.48
CA PRO A 70 -29.68 11.90 -29.47
C PRO A 70 -29.10 11.72 -30.87
N LYS A 71 -28.20 12.63 -31.27
CA LYS A 71 -27.52 12.60 -32.57
C LYS A 71 -26.03 12.33 -32.38
N PHE A 72 -25.45 11.43 -33.17
CA PHE A 72 -24.01 11.20 -33.10
C PHE A 72 -23.21 12.40 -33.61
N VAL A 73 -22.10 12.69 -32.93
CA VAL A 73 -21.18 13.74 -33.35
C VAL A 73 -20.43 13.24 -34.58
N ARG A 74 -20.54 13.96 -35.70
CA ARG A 74 -19.89 13.58 -36.95
C ARG A 74 -18.38 13.83 -36.89
N ASN A 75 -17.62 12.95 -37.53
CA ASN A 75 -16.21 13.10 -37.86
C ASN A 75 -16.08 13.06 -39.39
N GLY A 76 -16.18 14.23 -40.04
CA GLY A 76 -16.27 14.32 -41.50
C GLY A 76 -17.60 13.79 -42.08
N PRO A 77 -17.64 13.47 -43.39
CA PRO A 77 -18.89 13.15 -44.08
C PRO A 77 -19.49 11.78 -43.71
N TYR A 78 -18.68 10.80 -43.30
CA TYR A 78 -19.15 9.44 -43.01
C TYR A 78 -18.70 8.89 -41.65
N GLY A 79 -17.84 9.63 -40.93
CA GLY A 79 -17.32 9.19 -39.65
C GLY A 79 -18.16 9.67 -38.48
N VAL A 80 -18.03 8.97 -37.36
CA VAL A 80 -18.55 9.36 -36.04
C VAL A 80 -17.35 9.65 -35.13
N ARG A 81 -17.39 10.74 -34.38
CA ARG A 81 -16.38 11.00 -33.34
C ARG A 81 -16.60 10.01 -32.21
N THR A 82 -15.53 9.39 -31.78
CA THR A 82 -15.55 8.33 -30.76
C THR A 82 -14.55 8.66 -29.66
N ALA A 83 -14.83 8.23 -28.43
CA ALA A 83 -13.94 8.37 -27.28
C ALA A 83 -13.84 7.04 -26.53
N ALA A 84 -12.93 6.93 -25.57
CA ALA A 84 -12.73 5.71 -24.79
C ALA A 84 -13.99 5.33 -23.98
N ARG A 85 -14.25 4.04 -23.78
CA ARG A 85 -15.42 3.55 -23.01
C ARG A 85 -15.32 3.73 -21.49
N GLY A 86 -14.19 4.23 -21.00
CA GLY A 86 -13.89 4.40 -19.58
C GLY A 86 -13.29 3.13 -18.95
N LEU A 87 -12.76 3.28 -17.74
CA LEU A 87 -11.95 2.26 -17.07
C LEU A 87 -12.71 0.97 -16.72
N GLY A 88 -14.04 1.01 -16.66
CA GLY A 88 -14.90 -0.16 -16.42
C GLY A 88 -14.83 -1.21 -17.53
N ASP A 89 -14.31 -0.88 -18.73
CA ASP A 89 -14.13 -1.85 -19.81
C ASP A 89 -13.13 -2.97 -19.44
N VAL A 90 -12.29 -2.77 -18.42
CA VAL A 90 -11.35 -3.78 -17.92
C VAL A 90 -12.04 -5.10 -17.58
N HIS A 91 -13.26 -5.07 -17.04
CA HIS A 91 -13.96 -6.29 -16.63
C HIS A 91 -14.43 -7.12 -17.84
N SER A 92 -14.96 -6.44 -18.86
CA SER A 92 -15.36 -7.06 -20.13
C SER A 92 -14.14 -7.64 -20.86
N LEU A 93 -13.01 -6.91 -20.84
CA LEU A 93 -11.74 -7.34 -21.43
C LEU A 93 -11.15 -8.55 -20.72
N MET A 94 -11.18 -8.58 -19.38
CA MET A 94 -10.69 -9.72 -18.59
C MET A 94 -11.47 -11.01 -18.89
N LEU A 95 -12.77 -10.91 -19.15
CA LEU A 95 -13.61 -12.05 -19.55
C LEU A 95 -13.36 -12.45 -21.01
N SER A 96 -13.55 -11.51 -21.95
CA SER A 96 -13.49 -11.78 -23.39
C SER A 96 -12.14 -12.31 -23.86
N HIS A 97 -11.04 -11.88 -23.25
CA HIS A 97 -9.69 -12.35 -23.57
C HIS A 97 -9.24 -13.51 -22.68
N GLY A 98 -10.13 -14.05 -21.83
CA GLY A 98 -9.85 -15.20 -20.97
C GLY A 98 -8.77 -14.97 -19.93
N VAL A 99 -8.43 -13.72 -19.60
CA VAL A 99 -7.34 -13.37 -18.65
C VAL A 99 -7.62 -13.95 -17.28
N ALA A 100 -8.85 -13.74 -16.78
CA ALA A 100 -9.24 -14.25 -15.46
C ALA A 100 -9.14 -15.78 -15.39
N SER A 101 -9.53 -16.48 -16.46
CA SER A 101 -9.45 -17.95 -16.56
C SER A 101 -8.00 -18.45 -16.72
N LYS A 102 -7.14 -17.70 -17.42
CA LYS A 102 -5.71 -17.99 -17.51
C LYS A 102 -5.06 -17.89 -16.13
N TRP A 103 -5.21 -16.76 -15.44
CA TRP A 103 -4.61 -16.55 -14.12
C TRP A 103 -5.10 -17.56 -13.08
N ALA A 104 -6.36 -17.98 -13.13
CA ALA A 104 -6.85 -19.01 -12.23
C ALA A 104 -6.19 -20.38 -12.48
N ARG A 105 -5.92 -20.75 -13.74
CA ARG A 105 -5.15 -21.97 -14.07
C ARG A 105 -3.69 -21.88 -13.63
N GLU A 106 -3.13 -20.68 -13.61
CA GLU A 106 -1.79 -20.39 -13.09
C GLU A 106 -1.74 -20.32 -11.54
N GLY A 107 -2.87 -20.54 -10.86
CA GLY A 107 -2.95 -20.59 -9.39
C GLY A 107 -3.09 -19.22 -8.72
N VAL A 108 -3.35 -18.15 -9.47
CA VAL A 108 -3.63 -16.82 -8.90
C VAL A 108 -4.93 -16.86 -8.12
N LYS A 109 -4.90 -16.40 -6.87
CA LYS A 109 -6.08 -16.33 -5.99
C LYS A 109 -6.64 -14.92 -5.82
N TRP A 110 -5.76 -13.92 -5.90
CA TRP A 110 -6.09 -12.53 -5.63
C TRP A 110 -5.60 -11.64 -6.75
N VAL A 111 -6.43 -10.66 -7.13
CA VAL A 111 -6.08 -9.65 -8.12
C VAL A 111 -6.27 -8.28 -7.49
N MET A 112 -5.25 -7.44 -7.63
CA MET A 112 -5.30 -6.03 -7.24
C MET A 112 -5.58 -5.18 -8.48
N PHE A 113 -6.58 -4.32 -8.40
CA PHE A 113 -6.83 -3.25 -9.35
C PHE A 113 -6.26 -1.95 -8.78
N LEU A 114 -5.64 -1.13 -9.63
CA LEU A 114 -5.06 0.16 -9.29
C LEU A 114 -5.13 1.10 -10.50
N GLN A 115 -5.10 2.41 -10.25
CA GLN A 115 -5.05 3.44 -11.28
C GLN A 115 -3.65 4.04 -11.39
N ASP A 116 -3.36 4.67 -12.51
CA ASP A 116 -2.08 5.26 -12.86
C ASP A 116 -1.67 6.55 -12.12
N PRO A 117 -2.56 7.40 -11.54
CA PRO A 117 -2.12 8.70 -11.04
C PRO A 117 -1.44 8.62 -9.67
N SER A 118 -1.39 7.46 -9.00
CA SER A 118 -0.73 7.33 -7.69
C SER A 118 0.14 6.07 -7.54
N ALA A 119 1.39 6.27 -7.14
CA ALA A 119 2.32 5.18 -6.80
C ALA A 119 2.19 4.70 -5.35
N LEU A 120 1.40 5.36 -4.50
CA LEU A 120 1.37 5.13 -3.05
C LEU A 120 0.64 3.84 -2.64
N HIS A 121 -0.11 3.23 -3.55
CA HIS A 121 -0.78 1.94 -3.31
C HIS A 121 0.18 0.85 -2.82
N PHE A 122 1.46 0.91 -3.21
CA PHE A 122 2.47 -0.08 -2.83
C PHE A 122 2.93 -0.01 -1.36
N PHE A 123 2.51 0.99 -0.58
CA PHE A 123 2.80 1.02 0.86
C PHE A 123 1.83 0.18 1.69
N THR A 124 0.59 -0.01 1.23
CA THR A 124 -0.49 -0.62 2.01
C THR A 124 -1.00 -1.94 1.44
N TYR A 125 -0.76 -2.21 0.15
CA TYR A 125 -1.34 -3.35 -0.57
C TYR A 125 -1.12 -4.72 0.11
N LEU A 126 0.06 -5.00 0.68
CA LEU A 126 0.32 -6.28 1.36
C LEU A 126 -0.49 -6.43 2.66
N ALA A 127 -0.64 -5.34 3.42
CA ALA A 127 -1.44 -5.35 4.64
C ALA A 127 -2.93 -5.51 4.29
N THR A 128 -3.40 -4.84 3.24
CA THR A 128 -4.76 -5.01 2.71
C THR A 128 -5.00 -6.43 2.23
N LEU A 129 -4.08 -7.02 1.46
CA LEU A 129 -4.17 -8.40 0.99
C LEU A 129 -4.21 -9.38 2.17
N GLY A 130 -3.34 -9.19 3.17
CA GLY A 130 -3.31 -10.00 4.39
C GLY A 130 -4.65 -9.98 5.13
N PHE A 131 -5.22 -8.78 5.32
CA PHE A 131 -6.54 -8.61 5.92
C PHE A 131 -7.65 -9.29 5.10
N ALA A 132 -7.68 -9.05 3.79
CA ALA A 132 -8.70 -9.63 2.91
C ALA A 132 -8.65 -11.16 2.90
N ALA A 133 -7.43 -11.73 2.89
CA ALA A 133 -7.22 -13.17 2.95
C ALA A 133 -7.60 -13.76 4.31
N SER A 134 -7.20 -13.14 5.43
CA SER A 134 -7.49 -13.65 6.78
C SER A 134 -8.96 -13.58 7.15
N THR A 135 -9.72 -12.67 6.53
CA THR A 135 -11.16 -12.49 6.74
C THR A 135 -12.03 -13.12 5.65
N ASN A 136 -11.41 -13.82 4.69
CA ASN A 136 -12.08 -14.50 3.59
C ASN A 136 -13.02 -13.59 2.77
N LEU A 137 -12.57 -12.37 2.47
CA LEU A 137 -13.34 -11.43 1.65
C LEU A 137 -13.28 -11.82 0.18
N ALA A 138 -14.37 -11.58 -0.55
CA ALA A 138 -14.37 -11.64 -2.02
C ALA A 138 -13.94 -10.31 -2.65
N LEU A 139 -14.19 -9.19 -1.95
CA LEU A 139 -13.84 -7.85 -2.39
C LEU A 139 -13.35 -7.02 -1.19
N CYS A 140 -12.22 -6.33 -1.35
CA CYS A 140 -11.68 -5.44 -0.34
C CYS A 140 -11.23 -4.11 -0.96
N HIS A 141 -11.91 -3.02 -0.61
CA HIS A 141 -11.52 -1.67 -1.04
C HIS A 141 -10.41 -1.10 -0.16
N VAL A 142 -9.50 -0.34 -0.77
CA VAL A 142 -8.57 0.52 -0.02
C VAL A 142 -9.16 1.92 0.03
N THR A 143 -9.34 2.43 1.24
CA THR A 143 -9.96 3.74 1.49
C THR A 143 -9.07 4.65 2.29
N MET A 144 -9.38 5.95 2.30
CA MET A 144 -8.71 6.97 3.11
C MET A 144 -9.75 7.90 3.77
N PRO A 145 -9.38 8.67 4.79
CA PRO A 145 -10.26 9.70 5.36
C PRO A 145 -10.70 10.71 4.30
N PHE A 146 -11.98 11.08 4.31
CA PHE A 146 -12.52 12.05 3.37
C PHE A 146 -11.85 13.42 3.50
N ARG A 147 -11.50 14.00 2.35
CA ARG A 147 -11.26 15.44 2.19
C ARG A 147 -12.12 15.94 1.05
N ALA A 148 -12.71 17.12 1.23
CA ALA A 148 -13.55 17.72 0.20
C ALA A 148 -12.78 17.96 -1.10
N ASN A 149 -13.48 17.86 -2.23
CA ASN A 149 -12.99 18.17 -3.58
C ASN A 149 -11.74 17.38 -4.01
N MET A 150 -11.65 16.10 -3.62
CA MET A 150 -10.60 15.21 -4.12
C MET A 150 -10.91 14.59 -5.50
N GLY A 151 -12.14 14.72 -6.01
CA GLY A 151 -12.55 14.01 -7.25
C GLY A 151 -12.35 12.49 -7.12
N LEU A 152 -12.73 11.94 -5.97
CA LEU A 152 -12.66 10.52 -5.63
C LEU A 152 -14.04 10.06 -5.16
N GLU A 153 -14.38 8.81 -5.49
CA GLU A 153 -15.64 8.19 -5.13
C GLU A 153 -15.70 7.90 -3.61
N LEU A 154 -16.85 8.17 -2.99
CA LEU A 154 -17.18 7.79 -1.63
C LEU A 154 -17.59 6.32 -1.59
N LEU A 155 -17.19 5.60 -0.55
CA LEU A 155 -17.68 4.25 -0.33
C LEU A 155 -18.88 4.30 0.61
N ALA A 156 -20.03 3.83 0.14
CA ALA A 156 -21.29 3.85 0.87
C ALA A 156 -21.95 2.47 0.85
N THR A 157 -22.72 2.17 1.89
CA THR A 157 -23.64 1.04 1.87
C THR A 157 -24.95 1.52 1.25
N LEU A 158 -25.28 0.98 0.09
CA LEU A 158 -26.55 1.22 -0.59
C LEU A 158 -27.53 0.08 -0.30
N THR A 159 -28.80 0.41 -0.16
CA THR A 159 -29.88 -0.58 -0.02
C THR A 159 -30.72 -0.55 -1.28
N ASP A 160 -30.80 -1.68 -1.99
CA ASP A 160 -31.64 -1.80 -3.19
C ASP A 160 -33.14 -1.80 -2.84
N SER A 161 -34.01 -1.72 -3.86
CA SER A 161 -35.48 -1.83 -3.71
C SER A 161 -35.92 -3.06 -2.91
N ASP A 162 -35.14 -4.14 -2.95
CA ASP A 162 -35.43 -5.41 -2.30
C ASP A 162 -34.94 -5.45 -0.83
N GLY A 163 -34.44 -4.33 -0.30
CA GLY A 163 -34.06 -4.17 1.11
C GLY A 163 -32.68 -4.73 1.49
N ARG A 164 -31.91 -5.27 0.53
CA ARG A 164 -30.57 -5.82 0.79
C ARG A 164 -29.49 -4.74 0.70
N PRO A 165 -28.63 -4.60 1.72
CA PRO A 165 -27.50 -3.69 1.66
C PRO A 165 -26.35 -4.27 0.83
N HIS A 166 -25.65 -3.43 0.08
CA HIS A 166 -24.39 -3.77 -0.58
C HIS A 166 -23.43 -2.58 -0.56
N LEU A 167 -22.13 -2.88 -0.64
CA LEU A 167 -21.08 -1.86 -0.65
C LEU A 167 -20.88 -1.36 -2.08
N ALA A 168 -21.02 -0.05 -2.28
CA ALA A 168 -20.83 0.57 -3.58
C ALA A 168 -19.96 1.81 -3.47
N ALA A 169 -19.14 2.02 -4.50
CA ALA A 169 -18.51 3.31 -4.70
C ALA A 169 -19.50 4.24 -5.41
N VAL A 170 -19.66 5.44 -4.86
CA VAL A 170 -20.63 6.44 -5.30
C VAL A 170 -19.88 7.75 -5.47
N ASP A 171 -20.12 8.46 -6.57
CA ASP A 171 -19.58 9.79 -6.72
C ASP A 171 -20.10 10.74 -5.62
N ALA A 172 -19.24 11.62 -5.12
CA ALA A 172 -19.58 12.50 -4.01
C ALA A 172 -20.64 13.54 -4.38
N GLU A 173 -20.61 14.07 -5.61
CA GLU A 173 -21.60 15.04 -6.10
C GLU A 173 -22.95 14.35 -6.33
N GLN A 174 -22.94 13.12 -6.86
CA GLN A 174 -24.16 12.31 -6.97
C GLN A 174 -24.81 12.05 -5.63
N LEU A 175 -24.00 11.67 -4.64
CA LEU A 175 -24.52 11.34 -3.33
C LEU A 175 -25.17 12.58 -2.71
N GLU A 176 -24.58 13.76 -2.86
CA GLU A 176 -25.19 15.02 -2.42
C GLU A 176 -26.52 15.30 -3.12
N ALA A 177 -26.59 15.15 -4.44
CA ALA A 177 -27.83 15.33 -5.19
C ALA A 177 -28.92 14.34 -4.73
N ARG A 178 -28.56 13.06 -4.54
CA ARG A 178 -29.46 12.00 -4.06
C ARG A 178 -29.92 12.23 -2.63
N LEU A 179 -29.03 12.62 -1.73
CA LEU A 179 -29.37 12.96 -0.34
C LEU A 179 -30.30 14.18 -0.29
N THR A 180 -30.02 15.22 -1.08
CA THR A 180 -30.88 16.41 -1.16
C THR A 180 -32.28 16.08 -1.70
N ALA A 181 -32.36 15.20 -2.72
CA ALA A 181 -33.62 14.71 -3.28
C ALA A 181 -34.40 13.80 -2.31
N ALA A 182 -33.72 12.99 -1.50
CA ALA A 182 -34.36 12.15 -0.50
C ALA A 182 -34.96 12.99 0.65
N ILE A 183 -34.19 13.96 1.15
CA ILE A 183 -34.62 14.87 2.23
C ILE A 183 -35.84 15.71 1.81
N SER A 184 -35.94 16.08 0.54
CA SER A 184 -37.09 16.83 0.01
C SER A 184 -38.35 15.97 -0.09
N LYS A 185 -38.23 14.69 -0.49
CA LYS A 185 -39.38 13.74 -0.53
C LYS A 185 -39.93 13.37 0.85
N ASP A 186 -39.08 13.29 1.88
CA ASP A 186 -39.53 13.01 3.25
C ASP A 186 -40.32 14.18 3.86
N LYS A 187 -40.01 15.42 3.47
CA LYS A 187 -40.79 16.60 3.87
C LYS A 187 -42.19 16.62 3.25
N GLU A 188 -42.37 16.09 2.05
CA GLU A 188 -43.68 16.03 1.38
C GLU A 188 -44.59 14.91 1.90
N LYS A 189 -44.03 13.83 2.46
CA LYS A 189 -44.83 12.67 2.92
C LYS A 189 -45.30 12.75 4.38
N GLY A 190 -45.10 13.87 5.07
CA GLY A 190 -45.62 14.08 6.43
C GLY A 190 -45.09 13.12 7.49
N SER A 191 -44.12 12.27 7.16
CA SER A 191 -43.44 11.40 8.11
C SER A 191 -42.37 12.22 8.81
N LYS A 192 -42.39 12.23 10.16
CA LYS A 192 -41.21 12.62 10.95
C LYS A 192 -40.15 11.54 10.78
N GLY A 193 -39.54 11.46 9.61
CA GLY A 193 -38.30 10.71 9.40
C GLY A 193 -37.25 11.34 10.30
N THR A 194 -36.81 10.59 11.30
CA THR A 194 -35.69 10.93 12.16
C THR A 194 -34.39 10.78 11.38
N ASP A 195 -34.18 11.63 10.38
CA ASP A 195 -32.85 11.94 9.91
C ASP A 195 -32.55 13.35 10.37
N THR A 196 -32.15 13.41 11.64
CA THR A 196 -31.44 14.56 12.17
C THR A 196 -30.15 14.69 11.38
N ALA A 197 -30.16 15.51 10.33
CA ALA A 197 -29.02 16.36 10.06
C ALA A 197 -28.88 17.29 11.27
N THR A 198 -28.38 16.76 12.39
CA THR A 198 -27.98 17.56 13.54
C THR A 198 -26.94 18.53 13.03
N LYS A 199 -27.31 19.82 13.02
CA LYS A 199 -26.36 20.94 12.89
C LYS A 199 -25.42 21.05 14.11
N GLU A 200 -25.46 20.08 15.02
CA GLU A 200 -24.55 19.92 16.14
C GLU A 200 -23.52 18.85 15.74
N ASN A 201 -22.29 19.30 15.48
CA ASN A 201 -21.13 18.56 14.98
C ASN A 201 -21.17 18.28 13.46
N GLY A 202 -20.38 19.02 12.68
CA GLY A 202 -20.22 18.88 11.22
C GLY A 202 -19.64 17.53 10.75
N CYS A 203 -20.34 16.43 11.03
CA CYS A 203 -19.85 15.06 10.91
C CYS A 203 -20.46 14.23 9.77
N SER A 204 -21.41 14.72 8.97
CA SER A 204 -22.05 13.89 7.93
C SER A 204 -21.09 13.51 6.77
N ARG A 205 -20.09 14.35 6.47
CA ARG A 205 -19.06 14.07 5.43
C ARG A 205 -17.71 13.64 5.98
N ALA A 206 -17.37 14.05 7.21
CA ALA A 206 -16.02 13.92 7.76
C ALA A 206 -15.63 12.47 8.15
N GLY A 207 -16.60 11.57 8.28
CA GLY A 207 -16.37 10.17 8.67
C GLY A 207 -16.43 9.15 7.53
N ALA A 208 -16.95 9.50 6.36
CA ALA A 208 -17.14 8.55 5.27
C ALA A 208 -15.80 8.17 4.63
N PRO A 209 -15.54 6.86 4.40
CA PRO A 209 -14.31 6.43 3.73
C PRO A 209 -14.36 6.77 2.24
N VAL A 210 -13.29 7.39 1.73
CA VAL A 210 -13.11 7.66 0.31
C VAL A 210 -12.36 6.52 -0.33
N SER A 211 -12.84 6.00 -1.46
CA SER A 211 -12.12 5.01 -2.24
C SER A 211 -10.86 5.62 -2.84
N THR A 212 -9.76 4.88 -2.71
CA THR A 212 -8.49 5.21 -3.37
C THR A 212 -8.45 4.75 -4.83
N SER A 213 -9.53 4.15 -5.33
CA SER A 213 -9.57 3.42 -6.61
C SER A 213 -8.68 2.18 -6.68
N ALA A 214 -8.04 1.79 -5.58
CA ALA A 214 -7.41 0.49 -5.43
C ALA A 214 -8.31 -0.48 -4.65
N PHE A 215 -8.42 -1.71 -5.15
CA PHE A 215 -9.18 -2.77 -4.49
C PHE A 215 -8.64 -4.16 -4.86
N PHE A 216 -8.91 -5.11 -3.98
CA PHE A 216 -8.58 -6.53 -4.16
C PHE A 216 -9.83 -7.34 -4.41
N VAL A 217 -9.74 -8.29 -5.35
CA VAL A 217 -10.79 -9.29 -5.57
C VAL A 217 -10.24 -10.69 -5.40
N HIS A 218 -11.05 -11.57 -4.82
CA HIS A 218 -10.80 -13.00 -4.83
C HIS A 218 -11.18 -13.56 -6.20
N LEU A 219 -10.19 -14.03 -6.95
CA LEU A 219 -10.31 -14.37 -8.37
C LEU A 219 -11.41 -15.41 -8.68
N PRO A 220 -11.60 -16.48 -7.87
CA PRO A 220 -12.71 -17.41 -8.09
C PRO A 220 -14.10 -16.76 -8.03
N ALA A 221 -14.35 -15.92 -7.01
CA ALA A 221 -15.62 -15.22 -6.86
C ALA A 221 -15.82 -14.18 -7.98
N TYR A 222 -14.75 -13.46 -8.30
CA TYR A 222 -14.74 -12.48 -9.38
C TYR A 222 -14.99 -13.11 -10.75
N ARG A 223 -14.46 -14.30 -11.05
CA ARG A 223 -14.72 -15.04 -12.30
C ARG A 223 -16.17 -15.47 -12.42
N ALA A 224 -16.79 -15.92 -11.33
CA ALA A 224 -18.20 -16.25 -11.31
C ALA A 224 -19.04 -15.02 -11.63
N ALA A 225 -18.72 -13.88 -11.01
CA ALA A 225 -19.37 -12.59 -11.29
C ALA A 225 -19.19 -12.14 -12.75
N LEU A 226 -17.98 -12.20 -13.28
CA LEU A 226 -17.70 -11.90 -14.70
C LEU A 226 -18.54 -12.77 -15.64
N SER A 227 -18.60 -14.07 -15.38
CA SER A 227 -19.34 -15.02 -16.23
C SER A 227 -20.86 -14.78 -16.17
N ALA A 228 -21.39 -14.47 -14.98
CA ALA A 228 -22.80 -14.18 -14.78
C ALA A 228 -23.26 -12.88 -15.44
N THR A 229 -22.38 -11.88 -15.52
CA THR A 229 -22.69 -10.53 -16.02
C THR A 229 -22.19 -10.26 -17.43
N GLY A 230 -21.46 -11.20 -18.04
CA GLY A 230 -20.72 -10.96 -19.28
C GLY A 230 -19.62 -9.91 -19.14
N GLY A 231 -19.19 -9.61 -17.91
CA GLY A 231 -18.26 -8.51 -17.61
C GLY A 231 -18.84 -7.12 -17.89
N VAL A 232 -20.17 -7.01 -17.99
CA VAL A 232 -20.90 -5.77 -18.24
C VAL A 232 -21.68 -5.37 -16.99
N LEU A 233 -21.71 -4.07 -16.72
CA LEU A 233 -22.55 -3.49 -15.69
C LEU A 233 -24.01 -3.54 -16.12
N HIS A 234 -24.83 -4.39 -15.48
CA HIS A 234 -26.28 -4.26 -15.52
C HIS A 234 -26.71 -3.21 -14.49
N ASN A 235 -26.57 -1.94 -14.82
CA ASN A 235 -27.11 -0.90 -13.97
C ASN A 235 -28.61 -0.75 -14.29
N THR A 236 -29.48 -1.32 -13.45
CA THR A 236 -30.94 -1.12 -13.54
C THR A 236 -31.32 0.36 -13.42
N SER A 237 -30.47 1.20 -12.80
CA SER A 237 -30.68 2.65 -12.74
C SER A 237 -30.41 3.39 -14.05
N LEU A 238 -29.88 2.75 -15.10
CA LEU A 238 -29.72 3.40 -16.41
C LEU A 238 -31.10 3.64 -17.05
N HIS A 239 -32.07 2.76 -16.78
CA HIS A 239 -33.46 2.93 -17.21
C HIS A 239 -34.18 4.04 -16.41
N ASP A 240 -33.91 4.16 -15.11
CA ASP A 240 -34.52 5.19 -14.25
C ASP A 240 -33.86 6.57 -14.39
N ALA A 241 -32.55 6.63 -14.65
CA ALA A 241 -31.81 7.86 -14.92
C ALA A 241 -32.17 8.45 -16.30
N LEU A 242 -32.38 7.60 -17.31
CA LEU A 242 -32.91 8.03 -18.61
C LEU A 242 -34.35 8.59 -18.47
N LYS A 243 -35.18 8.02 -17.60
CA LYS A 243 -36.52 8.54 -17.29
C LYS A 243 -36.49 9.88 -16.54
N GLN A 244 -35.55 10.08 -15.62
CA GLN A 244 -35.37 11.39 -14.95
C GLN A 244 -34.88 12.47 -15.93
N PHE A 245 -34.03 12.12 -16.89
CA PHE A 245 -33.56 13.05 -17.93
C PHE A 245 -34.66 13.49 -18.89
N GLU A 246 -35.63 12.61 -19.21
CA GLU A 246 -36.84 12.98 -19.97
C GLU A 246 -37.66 14.06 -19.25
N VAL A 247 -37.65 14.09 -17.92
CA VAL A 247 -38.36 15.08 -17.11
C VAL A 247 -37.61 16.43 -17.10
N ASP A 248 -36.29 16.44 -16.91
CA ASP A 248 -35.49 17.68 -16.85
C ASP A 248 -35.36 18.41 -18.21
N LEU A 249 -35.41 17.69 -19.34
CA LEU A 249 -35.45 18.29 -20.68
C LEU A 249 -36.73 19.11 -20.92
N THR A 250 -37.81 18.85 -20.17
CA THR A 250 -39.05 19.64 -20.26
C THR A 250 -39.05 20.88 -19.36
N ALA A 251 -38.04 21.06 -18.51
CA ALA A 251 -38.01 22.07 -17.45
C ALA A 251 -36.91 23.14 -17.56
N THR A 252 -36.14 23.20 -18.65
CA THR A 252 -35.02 24.15 -18.76
C THR A 252 -35.43 25.53 -19.31
N ASP A 253 -35.35 26.52 -18.42
CA ASP A 253 -35.38 27.97 -18.68
C ASP A 253 -34.13 28.40 -19.50
N PRO A 254 -34.24 29.23 -20.55
CA PRO A 254 -33.16 29.46 -21.53
C PRO A 254 -31.91 30.23 -21.05
N ALA A 255 -31.76 30.48 -19.75
CA ALA A 255 -30.77 31.43 -19.21
C ALA A 255 -29.49 30.80 -18.60
N ALA A 256 -29.36 29.47 -18.54
CA ALA A 256 -28.17 28.82 -17.96
C ALA A 256 -27.11 28.51 -19.04
N GLY A 257 -25.98 29.23 -18.98
CA GLY A 257 -24.88 29.15 -19.95
C GLY A 257 -24.18 27.78 -20.03
N ALA A 258 -23.78 27.43 -21.26
CA ALA A 258 -23.15 26.18 -21.65
C ALA A 258 -21.74 26.01 -21.10
N ALA A 259 -21.51 24.93 -20.34
CA ALA A 259 -20.21 24.33 -20.11
C ALA A 259 -20.20 22.91 -20.71
N ALA A 260 -19.12 22.55 -21.39
CA ALA A 260 -18.93 21.23 -21.98
C ALA A 260 -18.84 20.18 -20.86
N GLY A 261 -19.80 19.24 -20.80
CA GLY A 261 -19.84 18.17 -19.81
C GLY A 261 -19.80 16.79 -20.45
N SER A 262 -18.79 15.99 -20.11
CA SER A 262 -18.86 14.53 -20.21
C SER A 262 -19.86 14.03 -19.16
N VAL A 263 -20.85 13.22 -19.56
CA VAL A 263 -21.75 12.52 -18.63
C VAL A 263 -21.25 11.09 -18.50
N GLU A 264 -20.37 10.85 -17.52
CA GLU A 264 -20.12 9.48 -17.06
C GLU A 264 -21.44 8.91 -16.51
N ILE A 265 -21.80 7.67 -16.86
CA ILE A 265 -22.84 6.94 -16.11
C ILE A 265 -22.16 6.26 -14.91
N ALA A 266 -21.52 7.11 -14.10
CA ALA A 266 -21.88 7.40 -12.74
C ALA A 266 -21.76 8.94 -12.67
N MET A 267 -22.87 9.69 -12.52
CA MET A 267 -22.91 11.17 -12.54
C MET A 267 -21.73 11.87 -11.79
N GLY A 268 -21.38 13.09 -12.19
CA GLY A 268 -20.42 13.96 -11.47
C GLY A 268 -19.21 14.35 -12.30
N VAL A 269 -18.83 15.62 -12.23
CA VAL A 269 -18.07 16.35 -13.25
C VAL A 269 -16.57 16.35 -12.94
N GLY A 270 -15.76 15.87 -13.88
CA GLY A 270 -14.31 16.08 -13.92
C GLY A 270 -13.95 17.03 -15.05
N GLY A 271 -13.86 18.33 -14.75
CA GLY A 271 -13.47 19.36 -15.72
C GLY A 271 -12.00 19.23 -16.10
N ASP A 272 -11.73 18.97 -17.38
CA ASP A 272 -10.40 19.05 -17.97
C ASP A 272 -10.22 20.46 -18.55
N GLY A 273 -9.31 21.24 -17.96
CA GLY A 273 -9.01 22.61 -18.34
C GLY A 273 -8.05 22.67 -19.54
N GLY A 274 -8.59 22.92 -20.73
CA GLY A 274 -7.81 23.28 -21.94
C GLY A 274 -8.19 24.68 -22.45
N GLU A 275 -7.18 25.47 -22.81
CA GLU A 275 -7.22 26.90 -23.19
C GLU A 275 -8.17 27.30 -24.36
N PRO A 276 -8.54 28.59 -24.49
CA PRO A 276 -9.58 29.04 -25.40
C PRO A 276 -9.06 29.24 -26.82
N ALA A 277 -9.55 28.44 -27.76
CA ALA A 277 -9.40 28.69 -29.19
C ALA A 277 -10.78 28.99 -29.78
N MET A 278 -10.93 30.21 -30.31
CA MET A 278 -12.01 30.77 -31.16
C MET A 278 -13.46 30.40 -30.81
N ALA A 279 -14.30 31.44 -30.70
CA ALA A 279 -15.75 31.33 -30.49
C ALA A 279 -16.47 30.65 -31.68
N GLU A 280 -16.34 29.34 -31.79
CA GLU A 280 -17.33 28.47 -32.42
C GLU A 280 -18.38 28.12 -31.35
N ARG A 281 -19.66 28.14 -31.71
CA ARG A 281 -20.77 27.76 -30.82
C ARG A 281 -20.45 26.41 -30.16
N SER A 282 -20.10 26.39 -28.88
CA SER A 282 -19.74 25.15 -28.18
C SER A 282 -20.98 24.27 -28.10
N THR A 283 -21.00 23.21 -28.90
CA THR A 283 -22.06 22.22 -28.84
C THR A 283 -21.64 21.19 -27.81
N THR A 284 -22.38 21.10 -26.70
CA THR A 284 -22.10 20.13 -25.62
C THR A 284 -22.23 18.71 -26.15
N CYS A 285 -21.14 17.94 -26.07
CA CYS A 285 -21.06 16.55 -26.50
C CYS A 285 -21.00 15.63 -25.28
N PHE A 286 -21.69 14.51 -25.35
CA PHE A 286 -21.80 13.51 -24.30
C PHE A 286 -21.07 12.22 -24.69
N GLN A 287 -20.56 11.52 -23.68
CA GLN A 287 -19.80 10.28 -23.79
C GLN A 287 -20.27 9.29 -22.72
N LEU A 288 -20.66 8.08 -23.12
CA LEU A 288 -21.02 7.03 -22.15
C LEU A 288 -19.77 6.34 -21.61
N GLN A 289 -19.48 6.54 -20.32
CA GLN A 289 -18.35 5.92 -19.64
C GLN A 289 -18.80 5.04 -18.47
N SER A 290 -17.96 4.06 -18.14
CA SER A 290 -18.09 3.23 -16.95
C SER A 290 -16.86 3.35 -16.06
N SER A 291 -17.08 3.46 -14.75
CA SER A 291 -16.02 3.43 -13.73
C SER A 291 -15.57 1.99 -13.46
N MET A 292 -14.27 1.81 -13.18
CA MET A 292 -13.70 0.54 -12.75
C MET A 292 -14.29 0.07 -11.40
N LEU A 293 -14.66 1.00 -10.53
CA LEU A 293 -15.26 0.67 -9.24
C LEU A 293 -16.75 0.36 -9.34
N GLY A 294 -17.43 0.84 -10.39
CA GLY A 294 -18.85 0.57 -10.61
C GLY A 294 -19.19 -0.92 -10.66
N PHE A 295 -18.21 -1.78 -11.00
CA PHE A 295 -18.42 -3.23 -11.00
C PHE A 295 -18.54 -3.82 -9.61
N SER A 296 -18.16 -3.12 -8.53
CA SER A 296 -18.26 -3.64 -7.16
C SER A 296 -19.68 -4.10 -6.77
N CYS A 297 -20.72 -3.69 -7.49
CA CYS A 297 -22.10 -4.14 -7.27
C CYS A 297 -22.29 -5.67 -7.36
N TRP A 298 -21.42 -6.42 -8.06
CA TRP A 298 -21.46 -7.90 -8.02
C TRP A 298 -21.20 -8.45 -6.62
N SER A 299 -20.61 -7.64 -5.73
CA SER A 299 -20.27 -8.08 -4.39
C SER A 299 -21.47 -8.21 -3.45
N ARG A 300 -22.69 -7.98 -3.94
CA ARG A 300 -23.94 -8.04 -3.17
C ARG A 300 -24.10 -9.35 -2.39
N ASP A 301 -23.76 -10.48 -3.01
CA ASP A 301 -23.97 -11.82 -2.43
C ASP A 301 -22.67 -12.45 -1.90
N VAL A 302 -21.62 -11.65 -1.69
CA VAL A 302 -20.33 -12.12 -1.19
C VAL A 302 -19.78 -11.22 -0.10
N ALA A 303 -18.84 -11.73 0.69
CA ALA A 303 -18.21 -10.93 1.74
C ALA A 303 -17.38 -9.79 1.13
N SER A 304 -17.78 -8.54 1.38
CA SER A 304 -17.06 -7.35 0.92
C SER A 304 -16.78 -6.40 2.08
N SER A 305 -15.61 -5.78 2.11
CA SER A 305 -15.25 -4.79 3.12
C SER A 305 -14.23 -3.77 2.60
N PHE A 306 -13.70 -2.94 3.48
CA PHE A 306 -12.68 -1.96 3.16
C PHE A 306 -11.62 -1.83 4.25
N VAL A 307 -10.43 -1.37 3.87
CA VAL A 307 -9.33 -1.01 4.78
C VAL A 307 -9.06 0.47 4.65
N ARG A 308 -9.11 1.19 5.77
CA ARG A 308 -8.74 2.62 5.81
C ARG A 308 -7.24 2.77 6.02
N CYS A 309 -6.55 3.30 5.02
CA CYS A 309 -5.13 3.61 5.12
C CYS A 309 -4.87 4.91 5.90
N PRO A 310 -3.72 5.01 6.59
CA PRO A 310 -3.23 6.28 7.11
C PRO A 310 -3.05 7.31 6.00
N VAL A 311 -3.24 8.59 6.32
CA VAL A 311 -3.22 9.69 5.34
C VAL A 311 -1.85 9.80 4.64
N GLU A 312 -0.78 9.48 5.36
CA GLU A 312 0.60 9.50 4.89
C GLU A 312 0.87 8.48 3.77
N PHE A 313 0.05 7.43 3.68
CA PHE A 313 0.11 6.40 2.65
C PHE A 313 -1.11 6.43 1.72
N GLY A 314 -2.01 7.40 1.90
CA GLY A 314 -3.15 7.62 1.02
C GLY A 314 -2.69 8.12 -0.36
N PRO A 315 -3.43 7.82 -1.43
CA PRO A 315 -3.07 8.26 -2.77
C PRO A 315 -3.02 9.79 -2.85
N SER A 316 -1.96 10.29 -3.48
CA SER A 316 -1.83 11.67 -3.94
C SER A 316 -1.83 11.65 -5.46
N PRO A 317 -3.01 11.68 -6.10
CA PRO A 317 -3.10 11.55 -7.55
C PRO A 317 -2.58 12.81 -8.25
N CYS A 318 -1.88 12.63 -9.37
CA CYS A 318 -1.51 13.72 -10.28
C CYS A 318 -2.60 13.88 -11.36
N LYS A 319 -3.58 14.76 -11.11
CA LYS A 319 -4.72 14.99 -12.01
C LYS A 319 -4.79 16.42 -12.56
N ASN A 320 -4.36 17.41 -11.79
CA ASN A 320 -4.56 18.81 -12.12
C ASN A 320 -3.29 19.45 -12.68
N ASP A 321 -3.47 20.32 -13.68
CA ASP A 321 -2.44 21.23 -14.15
C ASP A 321 -2.07 22.26 -13.06
N ILE A 322 -0.96 22.97 -13.26
CA ILE A 322 -0.42 23.91 -12.26
C ILE A 322 -1.36 25.09 -11.95
N LYS A 323 -2.13 25.59 -12.93
CA LYS A 323 -3.05 26.72 -12.75
C LYS A 323 -4.27 26.26 -11.92
N THR A 324 -4.85 25.13 -12.28
CA THR A 324 -5.97 24.52 -11.54
C THR A 324 -5.54 24.17 -10.11
N ALA A 325 -4.34 23.59 -9.95
CA ALA A 325 -3.78 23.26 -8.64
C ALA A 325 -3.55 24.49 -7.76
N ALA A 326 -3.03 25.60 -8.31
CA ALA A 326 -2.85 26.85 -7.58
C ALA A 326 -4.21 27.45 -7.14
N SER A 327 -5.23 27.36 -7.99
CA SER A 327 -6.61 27.77 -7.64
C SER A 327 -7.23 26.90 -6.54
N LEU A 328 -6.91 25.61 -6.49
CA LEU A 328 -7.33 24.73 -5.40
C LEU A 328 -6.58 25.08 -4.10
N SER A 329 -5.26 25.30 -4.18
CA SER A 329 -4.44 25.73 -3.03
C SER A 329 -4.95 27.02 -2.41
N SER A 330 -5.29 28.04 -3.20
CA SER A 330 -5.79 29.33 -2.66
C SER A 330 -7.13 29.21 -1.93
N ARG A 331 -7.90 28.15 -2.19
CA ARG A 331 -9.15 27.81 -1.50
C ARG A 331 -8.95 26.84 -0.32
N GLY A 332 -7.70 26.46 -0.01
CA GLY A 332 -7.39 25.47 1.02
C GLY A 332 -7.78 24.03 0.64
N LEU A 333 -7.95 23.75 -0.66
CA LEU A 333 -8.33 22.44 -1.18
C LEU A 333 -7.09 21.65 -1.64
N PRO A 334 -7.14 20.30 -1.64
CA PRO A 334 -6.07 19.47 -2.16
C PRO A 334 -5.71 19.81 -3.62
N PRO A 335 -4.44 20.13 -3.94
CA PRO A 335 -4.09 20.59 -5.29
C PRO A 335 -4.06 19.48 -6.35
N LEU A 336 -3.70 18.25 -5.94
CA LEU A 336 -3.63 17.04 -6.80
C LEU A 336 -2.81 17.24 -8.09
N SER A 337 -1.68 17.92 -7.98
CA SER A 337 -0.73 18.20 -9.07
C SER A 337 0.49 17.30 -9.02
N ALA A 338 1.33 17.36 -10.06
CA ALA A 338 2.62 16.69 -10.12
C ALA A 338 3.51 17.02 -8.91
N ALA A 339 3.50 18.28 -8.47
CA ALA A 339 4.26 18.72 -7.30
C ALA A 339 3.80 18.02 -6.01
N THR A 340 2.49 17.98 -5.77
CA THR A 340 1.93 17.31 -4.58
C THR A 340 2.06 15.80 -4.62
N ALA A 341 2.00 15.19 -5.80
CA ALA A 341 2.20 13.75 -5.98
C ALA A 341 3.66 13.37 -5.67
N GLU A 342 4.63 14.13 -6.17
CA GLU A 342 6.05 13.92 -5.89
C GLU A 342 6.38 14.07 -4.39
N MET A 343 5.89 15.13 -3.75
CA MET A 343 6.09 15.34 -2.31
C MET A 343 5.48 14.23 -1.45
N ALA A 344 4.32 13.72 -1.84
CA ALA A 344 3.68 12.63 -1.12
C ALA A 344 4.51 11.34 -1.13
N VAL A 345 5.26 11.06 -2.20
CA VAL A 345 6.20 9.92 -2.24
C VAL A 345 7.33 10.09 -1.22
N TYR A 346 7.95 11.28 -1.17
CA TYR A 346 8.99 11.57 -0.18
C TYR A 346 8.46 11.44 1.25
N GLN A 347 7.25 11.95 1.48
CA GLN A 347 6.59 11.89 2.78
C GLN A 347 6.21 10.48 3.20
N ALA A 348 5.74 9.64 2.28
CA ALA A 348 5.43 8.24 2.58
C ALA A 348 6.69 7.47 3.02
N HIS A 349 7.84 7.71 2.37
CA HIS A 349 9.11 7.14 2.82
C HIS A 349 9.56 7.70 4.17
N CYS A 350 9.43 9.01 4.40
CA CYS A 350 9.71 9.60 5.71
C CYS A 350 8.82 9.01 6.81
N ALA A 351 7.52 8.86 6.55
CA ALA A 351 6.55 8.26 7.46
C ALA A 351 6.89 6.79 7.76
N ALA A 352 7.33 6.03 6.76
CA ALA A 352 7.81 4.66 6.96
C ALA A 352 9.00 4.60 7.93
N LEU A 353 9.97 5.52 7.80
CA LEU A 353 11.10 5.61 8.73
C LEU A 353 10.65 6.03 10.14
N ARG A 354 9.77 7.03 10.27
CA ARG A 354 9.22 7.47 11.57
C ARG A 354 8.47 6.35 12.27
N ASN A 355 7.68 5.56 11.53
CA ASN A 355 6.93 4.42 12.07
C ASN A 355 7.86 3.32 12.64
N LEU A 356 9.12 3.29 12.24
CA LEU A 356 10.14 2.38 12.79
C LEU A 356 10.94 3.00 13.95
N GLY A 357 10.71 4.28 14.28
CA GLY A 357 11.36 5.00 15.38
C GLY A 357 12.44 6.01 14.95
N ALA A 358 12.67 6.20 13.66
CA ALA A 358 13.66 7.17 13.19
C ALA A 358 13.24 8.63 13.46
N SER A 359 14.23 9.47 13.78
CA SER A 359 14.02 10.91 13.95
C SER A 359 14.10 11.60 12.59
N VAL A 360 12.95 11.83 11.96
CA VAL A 360 12.85 12.50 10.66
C VAL A 360 12.09 13.80 10.80
N ALA A 361 12.73 14.93 10.49
CA ALA A 361 12.14 16.25 10.62
C ALA A 361 10.77 16.36 9.89
N ALA A 362 9.84 17.10 10.49
CA ALA A 362 8.52 17.34 9.89
C ALA A 362 8.63 18.25 8.64
N PRO A 363 7.77 18.05 7.63
CA PRO A 363 7.73 18.94 6.48
C PRO A 363 7.19 20.32 6.84
N ARG A 364 7.59 21.35 6.09
CA ARG A 364 7.04 22.70 6.15
C ARG A 364 6.29 23.04 4.87
N GLU A 365 5.26 23.85 5.00
CA GLU A 365 4.52 24.32 3.83
C GLU A 365 5.40 25.25 2.99
N ARG A 366 5.43 25.01 1.69
CA ARG A 366 6.05 25.87 0.67
C ARG A 366 5.10 26.01 -0.50
N SER A 367 5.34 27.02 -1.33
CA SER A 367 4.56 27.25 -2.54
C SER A 367 5.48 27.27 -3.76
N PHE A 368 5.02 26.65 -4.85
CA PHE A 368 5.63 26.77 -6.18
C PHE A 368 4.53 27.19 -7.16
N HIS A 369 4.64 28.38 -7.72
CA HIS A 369 3.65 29.05 -8.56
C HIS A 369 2.23 29.04 -7.98
N GLY A 370 2.11 29.24 -6.66
CA GLY A 370 0.84 29.23 -5.96
C GLY A 370 0.33 27.84 -5.56
N VAL A 371 1.01 26.76 -5.96
CA VAL A 371 0.70 25.39 -5.50
C VAL A 371 1.34 25.16 -4.13
N CYS A 372 0.52 25.04 -3.09
CA CYS A 372 0.98 24.71 -1.74
C CYS A 372 1.39 23.23 -1.64
N VAL A 373 2.63 22.98 -1.23
CA VAL A 373 3.18 21.65 -1.01
C VAL A 373 3.89 21.54 0.34
N PRO A 374 3.77 20.40 1.03
CA PRO A 374 4.51 20.17 2.26
C PRO A 374 5.93 19.64 1.95
N LEU A 375 6.93 20.52 1.95
CA LEU A 375 8.32 20.19 1.66
C LEU A 375 9.08 19.85 2.94
N GLY A 376 9.69 18.67 2.98
CA GLY A 376 10.56 18.23 4.07
C GLY A 376 11.72 17.39 3.52
N PRO A 377 12.25 16.46 4.33
CA PRO A 377 13.30 15.56 3.88
C PRO A 377 12.85 14.78 2.63
N SER A 378 13.68 14.80 1.59
CA SER A 378 13.41 14.13 0.32
C SER A 378 13.99 12.72 0.35
N VAL A 379 13.21 11.77 0.86
CA VAL A 379 13.65 10.37 1.03
C VAL A 379 13.04 9.51 -0.07
N VAL A 380 13.88 8.73 -0.75
CA VAL A 380 13.47 7.72 -1.73
C VAL A 380 14.17 6.41 -1.40
N LEU A 381 13.37 5.44 -0.95
CA LEU A 381 13.83 4.08 -0.72
C LEU A 381 13.44 3.25 -1.94
N HIS A 382 14.39 3.00 -2.83
CA HIS A 382 14.12 2.21 -4.03
C HIS A 382 13.61 0.82 -3.62
N PRO A 383 12.63 0.21 -4.33
CA PRO A 383 12.07 -1.07 -3.92
C PRO A 383 13.09 -2.20 -3.76
N SER A 384 14.21 -2.17 -4.50
CA SER A 384 15.31 -3.14 -4.30
C SER A 384 15.94 -3.04 -2.90
N PHE A 385 15.91 -1.86 -2.27
CA PHE A 385 16.27 -1.72 -0.86
C PHE A 385 15.20 -2.36 0.03
N ALA A 386 13.95 -1.95 -0.04
CA ALA A 386 12.91 -2.59 0.75
C ALA A 386 11.56 -2.51 0.04
N PRO A 387 11.02 -3.61 -0.50
CA PRO A 387 9.73 -3.61 -1.19
C PRO A 387 8.54 -3.63 -0.22
N CYS A 388 8.78 -3.79 1.09
CA CYS A 388 7.74 -3.78 2.13
C CYS A 388 8.28 -3.38 3.50
N MET A 389 7.37 -3.03 4.42
CA MET A 389 7.73 -2.57 5.76
C MET A 389 8.52 -3.60 6.57
N SER A 390 8.20 -4.89 6.45
CA SER A 390 8.96 -5.95 7.14
C SER A 390 10.39 -6.04 6.62
N ALA A 391 10.61 -5.87 5.31
CA ALA A 391 11.95 -5.87 4.73
C ALA A 391 12.73 -4.62 5.15
N LEU A 392 12.05 -3.45 5.22
CA LEU A 392 12.66 -2.22 5.71
C LEU A 392 13.11 -2.36 7.18
N LYS A 393 12.25 -2.92 8.04
CA LYS A 393 12.55 -3.16 9.46
C LYS A 393 13.79 -4.05 9.64
N CYS A 394 13.97 -5.09 8.82
CA CYS A 394 15.14 -5.95 8.88
C CYS A 394 16.45 -5.26 8.47
N LYS A 395 16.37 -4.16 7.71
CA LYS A 395 17.55 -3.42 7.21
C LYS A 395 17.96 -2.25 8.08
N LEU A 396 17.07 -1.80 8.97
CA LEU A 396 17.33 -0.76 9.94
C LEU A 396 17.46 -1.42 11.31
N THR A 397 18.68 -1.80 11.69
CA THR A 397 18.94 -2.57 12.92
C THR A 397 18.78 -1.72 14.18
N ASN A 398 19.07 -0.41 14.09
CA ASN A 398 18.88 0.57 15.15
C ASN A 398 18.20 1.85 14.61
N PRO A 399 16.87 1.82 14.38
CA PRO A 399 16.15 2.96 13.80
C PRO A 399 16.27 4.27 14.61
N LEU A 400 16.47 4.19 15.94
CA LEU A 400 16.61 5.37 16.79
C LEU A 400 17.89 6.17 16.50
N ALA A 401 18.91 5.53 15.90
CA ALA A 401 20.13 6.18 15.47
C ALA A 401 20.04 6.77 14.05
N LEU A 402 18.87 6.70 13.40
CA LEU A 402 18.60 7.34 12.12
C LEU A 402 18.00 8.74 12.33
N GLN A 403 18.76 9.77 11.95
CA GLN A 403 18.37 11.17 12.10
C GLN A 403 18.47 11.92 10.77
N LEU A 404 17.36 12.49 10.32
CA LEU A 404 17.29 13.27 9.07
C LEU A 404 16.78 14.68 9.36
N SER A 405 17.60 15.69 9.02
CA SER A 405 17.21 17.10 9.09
C SER A 405 16.17 17.47 8.01
N GLU A 406 15.49 18.61 8.16
CA GLU A 406 14.47 19.12 7.21
C GLU A 406 14.98 19.23 5.76
N ARG A 407 16.26 19.56 5.57
CA ARG A 407 16.92 19.74 4.26
C ARG A 407 17.56 18.46 3.72
N SER A 408 17.36 17.34 4.40
CA SER A 408 17.99 16.08 4.03
C SER A 408 17.43 15.51 2.74
N THR A 409 18.30 14.93 1.92
CA THR A 409 17.93 14.14 0.75
C THR A 409 18.60 12.78 0.84
N LEU A 410 17.82 11.71 0.89
CA LEU A 410 18.34 10.35 1.02
C LEU A 410 17.81 9.48 -0.12
N LEU A 411 18.70 8.98 -0.96
CA LEU A 411 18.38 7.99 -1.99
C LEU A 411 19.09 6.68 -1.66
N VAL A 412 18.34 5.59 -1.49
CA VAL A 412 18.91 4.26 -1.19
C VAL A 412 18.45 3.26 -2.24
N LYS A 413 19.42 2.65 -2.94
CA LYS A 413 19.18 1.63 -3.97
C LYS A 413 20.14 0.47 -3.82
N GLY A 414 19.62 -0.74 -3.67
CA GLY A 414 20.41 -1.97 -3.60
C GLY A 414 19.87 -2.97 -2.58
N GLN A 415 19.97 -4.27 -2.90
CA GLN A 415 19.38 -5.33 -2.11
C GLN A 415 20.17 -5.66 -0.84
N ASN A 416 21.48 -5.51 -0.84
CA ASN A 416 22.31 -5.95 0.29
C ASN A 416 22.84 -4.74 1.04
N ILE A 417 21.93 -3.97 1.62
CA ILE A 417 22.26 -2.76 2.40
C ILE A 417 21.64 -2.89 3.78
N ILE A 418 22.45 -2.68 4.82
CA ILE A 418 22.05 -2.61 6.24
C ILE A 418 22.50 -1.26 6.80
N ILE A 419 21.66 -0.61 7.61
CA ILE A 419 21.94 0.68 8.23
C ILE A 419 21.70 0.58 9.74
N ASP A 420 22.75 0.75 10.51
CA ASP A 420 22.70 0.79 11.97
C ASP A 420 22.56 2.24 12.47
N SER A 421 23.38 3.15 11.96
CA SER A 421 23.39 4.56 12.38
C SER A 421 23.66 5.49 11.21
N LEU A 422 22.84 6.52 11.07
CA LEU A 422 22.96 7.54 10.02
C LEU A 422 22.42 8.87 10.52
N VAL A 423 23.28 9.89 10.55
CA VAL A 423 22.91 11.29 10.76
C VAL A 423 23.12 12.04 9.46
N LEU A 424 22.05 12.62 8.93
CA LEU A 424 22.06 13.33 7.65
C LEU A 424 21.56 14.77 7.83
N ASP A 425 22.38 15.71 7.36
CA ASP A 425 22.02 17.11 7.13
C ASP A 425 22.57 17.58 5.78
N GLY A 426 21.87 17.23 4.70
CA GLY A 426 22.30 17.46 3.33
C GLY A 426 21.87 16.31 2.41
N ALA A 427 22.61 16.02 1.34
CA ALA A 427 22.27 14.95 0.42
C ALA A 427 23.22 13.74 0.51
N LEU A 428 22.64 12.54 0.54
CA LEU A 428 23.31 11.26 0.51
C LEU A 428 22.63 10.32 -0.51
N GLU A 429 23.43 9.81 -1.44
CA GLU A 429 23.03 8.81 -2.42
C GLU A 429 23.81 7.52 -2.18
N ILE A 430 23.09 6.42 -1.95
CA ILE A 430 23.64 5.09 -1.75
C ILE A 430 23.14 4.18 -2.87
N THR A 431 24.07 3.66 -3.66
CA THR A 431 23.80 2.66 -4.70
C THR A 431 24.75 1.48 -4.53
N VAL A 432 24.20 0.28 -4.39
CA VAL A 432 24.96 -0.97 -4.22
C VAL A 432 24.54 -1.97 -5.29
N ALA A 433 25.52 -2.50 -6.03
CA ALA A 433 25.33 -3.56 -7.02
C ALA A 433 24.88 -4.88 -6.38
N GLU A 434 24.24 -5.75 -7.15
CA GLU A 434 23.71 -7.03 -6.66
C GLU A 434 24.81 -7.96 -6.13
N SER A 435 26.02 -7.89 -6.71
CA SER A 435 27.19 -8.66 -6.30
C SER A 435 27.92 -8.13 -5.07
N ALA A 436 27.44 -7.05 -4.46
CA ALA A 436 28.08 -6.39 -3.32
C ALA A 436 27.14 -6.29 -2.13
N SER A 437 27.69 -6.14 -0.93
CA SER A 437 26.95 -5.80 0.28
C SER A 437 27.53 -4.58 0.98
N LEU A 438 26.68 -3.81 1.65
CA LEU A 438 27.04 -2.61 2.39
C LEU A 438 26.40 -2.63 3.77
N HIS A 439 27.21 -2.50 4.81
CA HIS A 439 26.74 -2.31 6.18
C HIS A 439 27.20 -0.95 6.70
N ILE A 440 26.25 -0.03 6.91
CA ILE A 440 26.51 1.29 7.45
C ILE A 440 26.41 1.22 8.97
N LYS A 441 27.54 1.02 9.65
CA LYS A 441 27.61 0.96 11.11
C LYS A 441 27.48 2.34 11.74
N SER A 442 28.17 3.34 11.18
CA SER A 442 28.13 4.74 11.63
C SER A 442 28.47 5.68 10.48
N LEU A 443 27.55 6.59 10.15
CA LEU A 443 27.75 7.58 9.09
C LEU A 443 27.11 8.92 9.47
N ASN A 444 27.92 9.96 9.53
CA ASN A 444 27.46 11.35 9.62
C ASN A 444 27.78 12.07 8.30
N VAL A 445 26.78 12.76 7.75
CA VAL A 445 26.90 13.51 6.51
C VAL A 445 26.29 14.89 6.68
N SER A 446 27.13 15.93 6.57
CA SER A 446 26.71 17.32 6.45
C SER A 446 27.28 17.92 5.17
N ASN A 447 26.42 18.47 4.31
CA ASN A 447 26.81 19.15 3.07
C ASN A 447 25.73 20.14 2.63
N GLU A 448 25.94 20.91 1.55
CA GLU A 448 24.92 21.87 1.07
C GLU A 448 23.59 21.24 0.65
N GLY A 449 23.60 19.96 0.28
CA GLY A 449 22.41 19.20 -0.09
C GLY A 449 21.84 19.60 -1.45
N TRP A 450 20.58 19.22 -1.65
CA TRP A 450 19.82 19.57 -2.84
C TRP A 450 18.80 20.67 -2.51
N GLN A 451 18.50 21.51 -3.50
CA GLN A 451 17.58 22.62 -3.36
C GLN A 451 16.48 22.55 -4.41
N PHE A 452 15.25 22.79 -3.98
CA PHE A 452 14.10 22.94 -4.86
C PHE A 452 13.95 24.42 -5.20
N ASP A 453 14.26 24.76 -6.45
CA ASP A 453 14.19 26.12 -6.98
C ASP A 453 12.93 26.26 -7.83
N GLU A 454 12.07 27.22 -7.49
CA GLU A 454 10.91 27.56 -8.30
C GLU A 454 11.34 27.96 -9.73
N LEU A 455 10.58 27.52 -10.74
CA LEU A 455 10.90 27.90 -12.11
C LEU A 455 10.62 29.39 -12.33
N SER A 456 11.50 30.08 -13.04
CA SER A 456 11.19 31.45 -13.46
C SER A 456 10.17 31.42 -14.61
N SER A 457 9.33 32.45 -14.71
CA SER A 457 8.34 32.57 -15.79
C SER A 457 8.98 32.52 -17.18
N ALA A 458 10.22 33.01 -17.31
CA ALA A 458 11.01 32.93 -18.55
C ALA A 458 11.39 31.48 -18.91
N ILE A 459 11.82 30.67 -17.94
CA ILE A 459 12.13 29.26 -18.16
C ILE A 459 10.86 28.47 -18.43
N GLN A 460 9.80 28.70 -17.64
CA GLN A 460 8.54 27.96 -17.77
C GLN A 460 7.91 28.10 -19.16
N SER A 461 7.98 29.31 -19.73
CA SER A 461 7.44 29.64 -21.06
C SER A 461 8.36 29.23 -22.21
N SER A 462 9.60 28.81 -21.90
CA SER A 462 10.55 28.36 -22.93
C SER A 462 10.11 27.03 -23.54
N PRO A 463 10.18 26.88 -24.88
CA PRO A 463 9.94 25.60 -25.54
C PRO A 463 10.99 24.54 -25.17
N GLN A 464 12.16 24.96 -24.66
CA GLN A 464 13.22 24.05 -24.21
C GLN A 464 12.98 23.49 -22.80
N CYS A 465 12.03 24.05 -22.03
CA CYS A 465 11.71 23.54 -20.71
C CYS A 465 10.97 22.20 -20.83
N PRO A 466 11.52 21.10 -20.28
CA PRO A 466 10.84 19.82 -20.26
C PRO A 466 9.46 19.92 -19.60
N GLU A 467 8.48 19.25 -20.20
CA GLU A 467 7.09 19.28 -19.72
C GLU A 467 6.97 18.82 -18.25
N VAL A 468 7.73 17.81 -17.85
CA VAL A 468 7.79 17.32 -16.47
C VAL A 468 8.23 18.38 -15.46
N LEU A 469 9.06 19.37 -15.86
CA LEU A 469 9.41 20.51 -15.02
C LEU A 469 8.27 21.54 -15.01
N ARG A 470 7.71 21.84 -16.19
CA ARG A 470 6.59 22.78 -16.34
C ARG A 470 5.36 22.38 -15.50
N MET A 471 5.04 21.08 -15.47
CA MET A 471 3.92 20.53 -14.71
C MET A 471 4.08 20.64 -13.20
N ARG A 472 5.31 20.52 -12.67
CA ARG A 472 5.56 20.59 -11.21
C ARG A 472 5.98 21.97 -10.71
N GLY A 473 6.41 22.87 -11.59
CA GLY A 473 6.69 24.27 -11.24
C GLY A 473 8.02 24.53 -10.53
N TYR A 474 8.89 23.54 -10.38
CA TYR A 474 10.21 23.70 -9.79
C TYR A 474 11.24 22.81 -10.47
N THR A 475 12.52 23.13 -10.26
CA THR A 475 13.67 22.32 -10.63
C THR A 475 14.49 21.95 -9.40
N LEU A 476 15.25 20.87 -9.49
CA LEU A 476 16.07 20.36 -8.40
C LEU A 476 17.55 20.68 -8.67
N ARG A 477 18.13 21.60 -7.90
CA ARG A 477 19.53 21.99 -7.97
C ARG A 477 20.36 21.21 -6.95
N LYS A 478 21.24 20.35 -7.45
CA LYS A 478 22.16 19.54 -6.61
C LYS A 478 23.39 20.35 -6.22
N ARG A 479 23.33 21.09 -5.10
CA ARG A 479 24.45 21.96 -4.66
C ARG A 479 25.63 21.15 -4.13
N ALA A 480 25.35 20.14 -3.31
CA ALA A 480 26.34 19.16 -2.87
C ALA A 480 25.66 17.82 -2.60
N GLN A 481 26.43 16.72 -2.70
CA GLN A 481 25.98 15.40 -2.28
C GLN A 481 27.16 14.52 -1.91
N ARG A 482 26.95 13.62 -0.95
CA ARG A 482 27.84 12.47 -0.75
C ARG A 482 27.28 11.28 -1.52
N ARG A 483 28.12 10.60 -2.29
CA ARG A 483 27.71 9.42 -3.06
C ARG A 483 28.50 8.19 -2.64
N LEU A 484 27.81 7.14 -2.23
CA LEU A 484 28.35 5.81 -1.99
C LEU A 484 27.88 4.91 -3.12
N ALA A 485 28.71 4.73 -4.15
CA ALA A 485 28.43 3.89 -5.31
C ALA A 485 29.34 2.67 -5.30
N ILE A 486 28.82 1.54 -4.82
CA ILE A 486 29.57 0.29 -4.68
C ILE A 486 29.22 -0.61 -5.87
N THR A 487 30.15 -0.69 -6.81
CA THR A 487 30.02 -1.46 -8.05
C THR A 487 30.87 -2.73 -8.06
N LEU A 488 31.90 -2.78 -7.22
CA LEU A 488 32.79 -3.93 -7.12
C LEU A 488 32.15 -5.02 -6.24
N PRO A 489 32.28 -6.31 -6.61
CA PRO A 489 31.86 -7.42 -5.76
C PRO A 489 32.58 -7.43 -4.40
N GLY A 490 31.89 -7.91 -3.37
CA GLY A 490 32.43 -8.07 -2.02
C GLY A 490 31.61 -7.39 -0.94
N ALA A 491 32.04 -7.55 0.31
CA ALA A 491 31.42 -6.94 1.48
C ALA A 491 32.10 -5.62 1.85
N PHE A 492 31.31 -4.60 2.11
CA PHE A 492 31.77 -3.27 2.46
C PHE A 492 31.09 -2.78 3.75
N GLU A 493 31.83 -2.03 4.54
CA GLU A 493 31.33 -1.41 5.76
C GLU A 493 31.62 0.09 5.75
N VAL A 494 30.74 0.87 6.38
CA VAL A 494 31.00 2.28 6.68
C VAL A 494 31.06 2.45 8.19
N VAL A 495 32.24 2.82 8.68
CA VAL A 495 32.53 3.06 10.11
C VAL A 495 33.09 4.47 10.24
N ASP A 496 32.46 5.29 11.07
CA ASP A 496 32.81 6.70 11.30
C ASP A 496 32.99 7.52 10.02
N GLY A 497 32.20 7.16 9.00
CA GLY A 497 32.23 7.82 7.70
C GLY A 497 33.36 7.36 6.77
N GLU A 498 34.17 6.36 7.09
CA GLU A 498 35.12 5.75 6.16
C GLU A 498 34.53 4.48 5.53
N LEU A 499 34.70 4.31 4.21
CA LEU A 499 34.27 3.12 3.48
C LEU A 499 35.41 2.10 3.46
N LEU A 500 35.18 0.95 4.08
CA LEU A 500 36.14 -0.13 4.19
C LEU A 500 35.62 -1.37 3.44
N ARG A 501 36.51 -2.09 2.76
CA ARG A 501 36.21 -3.42 2.23
C ARG A 501 36.53 -4.45 3.32
N VAL A 502 35.57 -5.30 3.66
CA VAL A 502 35.80 -6.42 4.57
C VAL A 502 36.64 -7.45 3.83
N ALA A 503 37.77 -7.84 4.41
CA ALA A 503 38.60 -8.89 3.83
C ALA A 503 37.81 -10.20 3.81
N ASP A 504 37.82 -10.90 2.66
CA ASP A 504 37.30 -12.26 2.58
C ASP A 504 38.08 -13.11 3.60
N GLU A 505 37.39 -13.75 4.55
CA GLU A 505 38.06 -14.76 5.39
C GLU A 505 38.67 -15.82 4.46
N PRO A 506 39.96 -16.17 4.61
CA PRO A 506 40.54 -17.21 3.79
C PRO A 506 39.79 -18.51 4.06
N ASN A 507 39.20 -19.03 2.98
CA ASN A 507 38.53 -20.30 2.87
C ASN A 507 39.39 -21.40 3.53
N ILE A 508 39.09 -21.76 4.79
CA ILE A 508 39.74 -22.91 5.44
C ILE A 508 39.13 -24.16 4.80
N GLY A 509 39.86 -24.74 3.85
CA GLY A 509 39.58 -26.06 3.31
C GLY A 509 39.53 -27.12 4.42
N THR A 510 38.55 -28.00 4.31
CA THR A 510 38.43 -29.27 5.04
C THR A 510 39.51 -30.29 4.59
N PRO A 511 39.77 -31.39 5.31
CA PRO A 511 40.25 -31.47 6.69
C PRO A 511 41.56 -32.30 6.77
N ALA A 512 42.51 -31.93 7.63
CA ALA A 512 43.66 -32.78 7.95
C ALA A 512 43.58 -33.28 9.40
N THR A 513 43.68 -34.60 9.51
CA THR A 513 43.62 -35.46 10.70
C THR A 513 44.74 -35.22 11.73
N ALA A 514 44.40 -35.58 12.98
CA ALA A 514 45.26 -35.79 14.16
C ALA A 514 45.71 -34.49 14.88
N SER A 515 45.68 -34.35 16.21
CA SER A 515 45.62 -35.32 17.31
C SER A 515 45.22 -34.60 18.61
N VAL A 516 44.48 -35.31 19.47
CA VAL A 516 44.23 -34.93 20.88
C VAL A 516 45.56 -34.99 21.67
N PRO A 517 45.81 -34.02 22.58
CA PRO A 517 46.10 -34.44 23.95
C PRO A 517 45.45 -33.57 25.05
N SER A 518 44.86 -34.27 26.01
CA SER A 518 44.83 -34.05 27.47
C SER A 518 44.74 -32.63 28.06
N SER A 519 43.69 -32.46 28.85
CA SER A 519 43.59 -31.53 29.99
C SER A 519 44.78 -31.60 30.96
N PRO A 520 45.01 -30.51 31.72
CA PRO A 520 44.92 -30.66 33.16
C PRO A 520 44.14 -29.54 33.86
N ARG A 521 43.53 -29.93 34.99
CA ARG A 521 42.91 -29.06 35.99
C ARG A 521 43.97 -28.14 36.62
N GLY A 522 43.59 -26.89 36.90
CA GLY A 522 44.34 -25.99 37.78
C GLY A 522 43.63 -24.65 37.92
N GLY A 523 43.07 -24.39 39.10
CA GLY A 523 42.37 -23.15 39.41
C GLY A 523 43.28 -21.93 39.43
N GLY A 524 42.72 -20.78 39.06
CA GLY A 524 43.34 -19.48 39.18
C GLY A 524 42.31 -18.39 38.85
N GLN A 525 41.72 -17.81 39.88
CA GLN A 525 40.96 -16.57 39.80
C GLN A 525 41.88 -15.46 39.24
N MET A 526 41.42 -14.74 38.22
CA MET A 526 41.81 -13.35 38.00
C MET A 526 40.60 -12.53 37.58
N THR A 527 40.21 -11.65 38.51
CA THR A 527 39.18 -10.62 38.37
C THR A 527 39.81 -9.42 37.67
N ILE A 528 39.20 -8.95 36.57
CA ILE A 528 39.45 -7.60 36.03
C ILE A 528 38.11 -6.85 36.08
N ALA A 529 38.10 -5.78 36.87
CA ALA A 529 36.96 -4.93 37.14
C ALA A 529 36.67 -3.97 35.98
N LEU A 530 35.39 -3.73 35.72
CA LEU A 530 34.89 -2.60 34.91
C LEU A 530 34.07 -1.67 35.83
N PRO A 531 34.16 -0.34 35.66
CA PRO A 531 33.72 0.63 36.66
C PRO A 531 32.20 0.86 36.58
N THR A 532 31.51 0.65 37.70
CA THR A 532 30.15 1.17 37.91
C THR A 532 30.24 2.41 38.80
N THR A 533 29.96 3.58 38.25
CA THR A 533 29.59 4.76 39.04
C THR A 533 28.06 4.74 39.24
N PRO A 534 27.55 4.62 40.48
CA PRO A 534 26.16 4.91 40.78
C PRO A 534 25.98 6.42 40.97
N ILE A 535 25.04 7.02 40.24
CA ILE A 535 24.47 8.32 40.59
C ILE A 535 23.27 8.04 41.49
N GLY A 536 23.37 8.39 42.78
CA GLY A 536 22.27 8.30 43.73
C GLY A 536 22.77 8.10 45.16
N GLY A 537 22.83 9.18 45.93
CA GLY A 537 23.22 9.15 47.35
C GLY A 537 22.17 8.48 48.25
N PRO A 538 22.54 8.16 49.51
CA PRO A 538 21.68 7.43 50.43
C PRO A 538 20.54 8.32 50.96
N LEU A 539 19.30 7.86 50.81
CA LEU A 539 18.15 8.39 51.54
C LEU A 539 18.11 7.75 52.93
N ASN A 540 18.70 8.42 53.92
CA ASN A 540 18.48 8.11 55.33
C ASN A 540 17.10 8.64 55.76
N GLY A 541 16.19 7.72 56.08
CA GLY A 541 14.92 8.02 56.72
C GLY A 541 14.03 6.77 56.75
N SER A 542 13.61 6.36 57.94
CA SER A 542 12.64 5.27 58.09
C SER A 542 11.30 5.72 57.48
N MET A 543 10.97 5.23 56.29
CA MET A 543 9.62 5.34 55.73
C MET A 543 8.78 4.11 56.11
N PRO A 544 7.46 4.27 56.31
CA PRO A 544 6.55 3.18 56.66
C PRO A 544 6.54 2.11 55.55
N PRO A 545 6.13 0.86 55.87
CA PRO A 545 6.07 -0.20 54.87
C PRO A 545 5.17 0.24 53.70
N PRO A 546 5.54 -0.07 52.45
CA PRO A 546 4.72 0.27 51.31
C PRO A 546 3.37 -0.47 51.43
N PRO A 547 2.26 0.15 51.02
CA PRO A 547 0.98 -0.53 50.98
C PRO A 547 1.10 -1.78 50.11
N SER A 548 0.85 -2.95 50.70
CA SER A 548 0.53 -4.16 49.97
C SER A 548 -0.65 -3.85 49.04
N SER A 549 -0.47 -4.05 47.74
CA SER A 549 -1.51 -3.94 46.71
C SER A 549 -2.35 -2.66 46.77
N VAL A 550 -1.82 -1.54 46.26
CA VAL A 550 -2.70 -0.47 45.81
C VAL A 550 -3.29 -0.94 44.48
N TRP A 551 -4.48 -1.53 44.56
CA TRP A 551 -5.65 -1.35 43.70
C TRP A 551 -6.61 -2.49 44.05
N SER A 552 -7.64 -2.14 44.82
CA SER A 552 -8.83 -2.97 44.97
C SER A 552 -9.56 -3.03 43.62
N SER A 553 -10.37 -4.07 43.44
CA SER A 553 -11.16 -4.38 42.24
C SER A 553 -12.20 -3.32 41.81
N ALA A 554 -12.14 -2.09 42.32
CA ALA A 554 -13.06 -1.02 41.98
C ALA A 554 -12.59 -0.28 40.71
N ALA A 555 -13.47 -0.18 39.71
CA ALA A 555 -13.21 0.59 38.50
C ALA A 555 -13.11 2.09 38.84
N LEU A 556 -12.06 2.75 38.34
CA LEU A 556 -11.86 4.19 38.44
C LEU A 556 -12.54 4.87 37.25
N GLU A 557 -13.37 5.88 37.50
CA GLU A 557 -14.02 6.68 36.46
C GLU A 557 -13.25 7.98 36.21
N LEU A 558 -12.74 8.17 34.98
CA LEU A 558 -12.05 9.39 34.56
C LEU A 558 -12.98 10.25 33.72
N ALA A 559 -13.33 11.44 34.22
CA ALA A 559 -14.15 12.41 33.48
C ALA A 559 -13.41 12.91 32.22
N PRO A 560 -14.12 13.45 31.22
CA PRO A 560 -13.51 14.04 30.03
C PRO A 560 -12.43 15.07 30.37
N GLY A 561 -11.24 14.94 29.76
CA GLY A 561 -10.10 15.84 29.99
C GLY A 561 -9.40 15.70 31.34
N SER A 562 -9.79 14.73 32.18
CA SER A 562 -9.16 14.51 33.48
C SER A 562 -7.96 13.57 33.40
N ALA A 563 -7.00 13.75 34.32
CA ALA A 563 -5.86 12.87 34.49
C ALA A 563 -5.76 12.36 35.92
N VAL A 564 -5.32 11.12 36.07
CA VAL A 564 -4.96 10.51 37.36
C VAL A 564 -3.52 10.02 37.31
N THR A 565 -2.86 10.20 38.44
CA THR A 565 -1.44 9.93 38.62
C THR A 565 -1.28 8.84 39.66
N VAL A 566 -0.62 7.73 39.32
CA VAL A 566 -0.46 6.56 40.17
C VAL A 566 1.02 6.36 40.50
N PRO A 567 1.43 6.37 41.78
CA PRO A 567 2.80 6.11 42.17
C PRO A 567 3.13 4.62 42.04
N LEU A 568 4.30 4.30 41.46
CA LEU A 568 4.86 2.97 41.29
C LEU A 568 6.26 2.93 41.94
N VAL A 569 6.43 2.17 43.01
CA VAL A 569 7.72 2.07 43.71
C VAL A 569 8.35 0.71 43.44
N LEU A 570 9.52 0.69 42.79
CA LEU A 570 10.26 -0.52 42.45
C LEU A 570 11.52 -0.62 43.33
N ARG A 571 11.62 -1.69 44.12
CA ARG A 571 12.74 -1.91 45.06
C ARG A 571 13.99 -2.47 44.40
N GLU A 572 13.85 -3.13 43.25
CA GLU A 572 14.92 -3.74 42.45
C GLU A 572 14.54 -3.68 40.96
N PRO A 573 15.50 -3.82 40.01
CA PRO A 573 15.20 -3.85 38.58
C PRO A 573 14.17 -4.93 38.26
N SER A 574 12.95 -4.51 37.94
CA SER A 574 11.78 -5.39 37.83
C SER A 574 10.97 -5.06 36.60
N VAL A 575 10.30 -6.06 36.06
CA VAL A 575 9.23 -5.88 35.05
C VAL A 575 7.94 -5.63 35.81
N ALA A 576 7.31 -4.47 35.54
CA ALA A 576 5.99 -4.16 36.05
C ALA A 576 4.98 -4.44 34.95
N THR A 577 4.08 -5.39 35.18
CA THR A 577 2.93 -5.58 34.29
C THR A 577 1.78 -4.75 34.81
N ILE A 578 1.32 -3.80 33.99
CA ILE A 578 0.17 -2.95 34.28
C ILE A 578 -0.95 -3.38 33.34
N GLU A 579 -1.95 -4.06 33.88
CA GLU A 579 -3.13 -4.40 33.11
C GLU A 579 -4.12 -3.24 33.14
N VAL A 580 -4.46 -2.63 31.99
CA VAL A 580 -5.33 -1.46 31.90
C VAL A 580 -6.49 -1.74 30.97
N ARG A 581 -7.70 -1.93 31.51
CA ARG A 581 -8.89 -2.26 30.72
C ARG A 581 -9.81 -1.04 30.53
N PRO A 582 -9.69 -0.26 29.45
CA PRO A 582 -10.66 0.77 29.13
C PRO A 582 -11.93 0.16 28.54
N ARG A 583 -13.10 0.61 29.00
CA ARG A 583 -14.39 0.23 28.37
C ARG A 583 -14.69 1.00 27.07
N GLN A 584 -13.99 2.12 26.85
CA GLN A 584 -14.24 3.07 25.76
C GLN A 584 -12.93 3.68 25.28
N ALA A 585 -12.89 4.16 24.03
CA ALA A 585 -11.66 4.65 23.41
C ALA A 585 -11.33 6.06 23.92
N GLY A 586 -10.03 6.39 23.99
CA GLY A 586 -9.55 7.71 24.39
C GLY A 586 -8.74 7.76 25.69
N LEU A 587 -8.39 6.62 26.28
CA LEU A 587 -7.44 6.56 27.38
C LEU A 587 -5.99 6.64 26.86
N TRP A 588 -5.23 7.58 27.41
CA TRP A 588 -3.82 7.75 27.14
C TRP A 588 -3.01 7.40 28.39
N LEU A 589 -1.86 6.75 28.21
CA LEU A 589 -0.98 6.34 29.32
C LEU A 589 0.44 6.83 29.08
N ALA A 590 1.03 7.48 30.08
CA ALA A 590 2.45 7.81 30.14
C ALA A 590 3.11 7.25 31.40
N LEU A 591 4.40 6.93 31.31
CA LEU A 591 5.23 6.56 32.46
C LEU A 591 6.29 7.64 32.69
N LEU A 592 6.26 8.24 33.87
CA LEU A 592 7.11 9.33 34.27
C LEU A 592 8.06 8.88 35.40
N PRO A 593 9.37 9.00 35.27
CA PRO A 593 10.27 8.90 36.42
C PRO A 593 10.06 10.10 37.37
N LYS A 594 10.47 9.97 38.64
CA LYS A 594 10.38 11.07 39.62
C LYS A 594 11.10 12.36 39.15
N GLU A 595 12.19 12.20 38.41
CA GLU A 595 12.93 13.29 37.75
C GLU A 595 13.33 12.83 36.34
N GLY A 596 13.11 13.67 35.32
CA GLY A 596 13.48 13.40 33.92
C GLY A 596 12.31 13.35 32.94
N ASN A 597 12.63 13.05 31.68
CA ASN A 597 11.65 12.91 30.60
C ASN A 597 10.86 11.58 30.72
N PRO A 598 9.61 11.51 30.22
CA PRO A 598 8.81 10.29 30.22
C PRO A 598 9.56 9.13 29.56
N LEU A 599 9.63 7.99 30.26
CA LEU A 599 10.23 6.75 29.75
C LEU A 599 9.33 6.10 28.69
N LEU A 600 8.01 6.29 28.81
CA LEU A 600 7.03 6.00 27.77
C LEU A 600 6.26 7.30 27.46
N PRO A 601 6.36 7.83 26.23
CA PRO A 601 5.50 8.93 25.79
C PRO A 601 4.04 8.46 25.78
N PHE A 602 3.10 9.39 25.85
CA PHE A 602 1.69 9.04 25.92
C PHE A 602 1.27 8.11 24.78
N ALA A 603 0.87 6.89 25.12
CA ALA A 603 0.39 5.88 24.20
C ALA A 603 -1.13 5.69 24.36
N THR A 604 -1.83 5.50 23.25
CA THR A 604 -3.27 5.19 23.24
C THR A 604 -3.51 3.75 23.67
N VAL A 605 -4.42 3.53 24.63
CA VAL A 605 -4.82 2.18 25.07
C VAL A 605 -6.05 1.74 24.25
N PRO A 606 -5.96 0.66 23.45
CA PRO A 606 -7.07 0.20 22.59
C PRO A 606 -8.22 -0.41 23.40
N VAL A 607 -9.44 -0.36 22.82
CA VAL A 607 -10.64 -0.98 23.40
C VAL A 607 -10.84 -2.36 22.79
N GLY A 608 -10.82 -3.39 23.64
CA GLY A 608 -11.04 -4.78 23.23
C GLY A 608 -9.81 -5.43 22.57
N GLY A 609 -9.31 -6.49 23.18
CA GLY A 609 -8.20 -7.31 22.66
C GLY A 609 -6.82 -6.85 23.12
N MET A 610 -6.35 -7.49 24.21
CA MET A 610 -5.04 -7.36 24.89
C MET A 610 -4.74 -6.01 25.58
N PRO A 611 -5.31 -5.77 26.79
CA PRO A 611 -5.09 -4.59 27.63
C PRO A 611 -3.86 -4.71 28.55
N HIS A 612 -2.84 -5.47 28.13
CA HIS A 612 -1.64 -5.74 28.94
C HIS A 612 -0.54 -4.80 28.51
N LEU A 613 -0.20 -3.82 29.35
CA LEU A 613 0.99 -3.01 29.17
C LEU A 613 2.10 -3.58 30.07
N GLU A 614 3.02 -4.31 29.46
CA GLU A 614 4.26 -4.72 30.11
C GLU A 614 5.28 -3.58 30.02
N VAL A 615 5.69 -3.07 31.18
CA VAL A 615 6.68 -2.01 31.27
C VAL A 615 7.95 -2.61 31.89
N LEU A 616 8.98 -2.72 31.08
CA LEU A 616 10.33 -3.00 31.56
C LEU A 616 10.94 -1.71 32.10
N VAL A 617 11.16 -1.65 33.40
CA VAL A 617 11.73 -0.46 34.04
C VAL A 617 13.19 -0.74 34.42
N PRO A 618 14.16 -0.02 33.82
CA PRO A 618 15.57 -0.20 34.16
C PRO A 618 15.85 0.46 35.52
N GLY A 619 16.15 -0.36 36.53
CA GLY A 619 16.59 0.10 37.85
C GLY A 619 15.54 0.00 38.96
N SER A 620 15.97 0.29 40.19
CA SER A 620 15.11 0.54 41.35
C SER A 620 14.81 2.04 41.46
N GLY A 621 13.58 2.42 41.80
CA GLY A 621 13.18 3.82 41.82
C GLY A 621 11.69 4.06 42.04
N VAL A 622 11.34 5.33 42.20
CA VAL A 622 9.94 5.81 42.27
C VAL A 622 9.54 6.32 40.90
N TYR A 623 8.53 5.70 40.32
CA TYR A 623 7.93 6.05 39.03
C TYR A 623 6.48 6.47 39.24
N THR A 624 5.92 7.07 38.21
CA THR A 624 4.57 7.58 38.21
C THR A 624 3.90 7.21 36.90
N VAL A 625 2.80 6.47 36.96
CA VAL A 625 1.96 6.15 35.80
C VAL A 625 0.87 7.20 35.72
N GLN A 626 0.84 7.97 34.63
CA GLN A 626 -0.20 8.96 34.38
C GLN A 626 -1.20 8.40 33.37
N LEU A 627 -2.47 8.36 33.77
CA LEU A 627 -3.62 7.99 32.94
C LEU A 627 -4.42 9.25 32.64
N GLU A 628 -4.61 9.56 31.37
CA GLU A 628 -5.33 10.76 30.93
C GLU A 628 -6.51 10.35 30.03
N ASN A 629 -7.72 10.81 30.37
CA ASN A 629 -8.87 10.68 29.49
C ASN A 629 -8.91 11.85 28.50
N ARG A 630 -8.46 11.62 27.27
CA ARG A 630 -8.52 12.61 26.18
C ARG A 630 -9.80 12.55 25.36
N ASN A 631 -10.74 11.69 25.72
CA ASN A 631 -12.08 11.74 25.15
C ASN A 631 -12.82 12.93 25.77
N LEU A 632 -13.20 13.90 24.93
CA LEU A 632 -13.88 15.13 25.38
C LEU A 632 -15.38 14.95 25.64
N LEU A 633 -15.93 13.78 25.33
CA LEU A 633 -17.38 13.54 25.32
C LEU A 633 -17.82 12.48 26.33
N THR A 634 -16.95 11.55 26.73
CA THR A 634 -17.35 10.41 27.60
C THR A 634 -16.36 10.12 28.72
N THR A 635 -16.90 9.65 29.84
CA THR A 635 -16.14 9.15 30.99
C THR A 635 -15.53 7.79 30.65
N VAL A 636 -14.25 7.58 30.95
CA VAL A 636 -13.57 6.31 30.75
C VAL A 636 -13.41 5.58 32.08
N CYS A 637 -14.05 4.42 32.21
CA CYS A 637 -13.82 3.50 33.34
C CYS A 637 -12.54 2.70 33.10
N VAL A 638 -11.67 2.63 34.10
CA VAL A 638 -10.39 1.93 34.06
C VAL A 638 -10.26 1.00 35.27
N SER A 639 -9.77 -0.21 35.05
CA SER A 639 -9.26 -1.09 36.13
C SER A 639 -7.79 -1.35 35.88
N ALA A 640 -6.98 -1.26 36.93
CA ALA A 640 -5.54 -1.46 36.88
C ALA A 640 -5.09 -2.56 37.84
N LYS A 641 -4.21 -3.46 37.38
CA LYS A 641 -3.50 -4.41 38.23
C LYS A 641 -2.01 -4.32 37.97
N VAL A 642 -1.22 -4.15 39.04
CA VAL A 642 0.24 -4.11 38.98
C VAL A 642 0.80 -5.42 39.53
N ALA A 643 1.53 -6.15 38.69
CA ALA A 643 2.30 -7.32 39.10
C ALA A 643 3.80 -7.06 38.92
N HIS A 644 4.60 -7.50 39.89
CA HIS A 644 6.05 -7.32 39.91
C HIS A 644 6.74 -8.66 39.66
N MET A 645 7.64 -8.70 38.67
CA MET A 645 8.56 -9.83 38.46
C MET A 645 10.02 -9.34 38.40
N PRO A 646 10.97 -9.99 39.10
CA PRO A 646 12.39 -9.67 38.96
C PRO A 646 12.85 -9.87 37.51
N ALA A 647 13.68 -8.95 36.98
CA ALA A 647 14.11 -8.96 35.58
C ALA A 647 14.78 -10.29 35.16
N THR A 648 15.53 -10.92 36.06
CA THR A 648 16.21 -12.21 35.82
C THR A 648 15.24 -13.39 35.66
N ALA A 649 14.12 -13.37 36.39
CA ALA A 649 13.07 -14.38 36.25
C ALA A 649 12.28 -14.18 34.95
N TYR A 650 12.02 -12.93 34.58
CA TYR A 650 11.33 -12.58 33.33
C TYR A 650 12.15 -12.97 32.09
N GLU A 651 13.44 -12.66 32.04
CA GLU A 651 14.31 -13.05 30.93
C GLU A 651 14.36 -14.58 30.76
N ARG A 652 14.40 -15.33 31.86
CA ARG A 652 14.37 -16.79 31.83
C ARG A 652 13.09 -17.34 31.22
N THR A 653 11.92 -16.82 31.62
CA THR A 653 10.63 -17.23 31.06
C THR A 653 10.54 -16.87 29.58
N ARG A 654 10.94 -15.65 29.20
CA ARG A 654 10.94 -15.18 27.81
C ARG A 654 11.84 -16.04 26.91
N LEU A 655 13.02 -16.42 27.39
CA LEU A 655 13.92 -17.31 26.66
C LEU A 655 13.33 -18.72 26.51
N GLN A 656 12.63 -19.23 27.53
CA GLN A 656 11.96 -20.53 27.47
C GLN A 656 10.80 -20.54 26.45
N GLU A 657 9.99 -19.49 26.41
CA GLU A 657 8.91 -19.34 25.43
C GLU A 657 9.46 -19.19 24.00
N ALA A 658 10.51 -18.39 23.81
CA ALA A 658 11.17 -18.25 22.52
C ALA A 658 11.76 -19.59 22.03
N LEU A 659 12.31 -20.39 22.95
CA LEU A 659 12.83 -21.71 22.64
C LEU A 659 11.72 -22.73 22.31
N ALA A 660 10.58 -22.67 23.00
CA ALA A 660 9.40 -23.48 22.67
C ALA A 660 8.82 -23.12 21.28
N ALA A 661 8.71 -21.82 20.97
CA ALA A 661 8.26 -21.36 19.65
C ALA A 661 9.18 -21.84 18.53
N ARG A 662 10.50 -21.77 18.73
CA ARG A 662 11.49 -22.26 17.75
C ARG A 662 11.44 -23.77 17.55
N ARG A 663 11.11 -24.54 18.59
CA ARG A 663 10.87 -25.99 18.46
C ARG A 663 9.62 -26.29 17.64
N ALA A 664 8.53 -25.56 17.86
CA ALA A 664 7.31 -25.73 17.06
C ALA A 664 7.52 -25.36 15.58
N GLU A 665 8.31 -24.32 15.29
CA GLU A 665 8.69 -23.98 13.91
C GLU A 665 9.51 -25.10 13.24
N LEU A 666 10.45 -25.72 13.97
CA LEU A 666 11.22 -26.86 13.45
C LEU A 666 10.33 -28.08 13.15
N GLU A 667 9.35 -28.37 14.01
CA GLU A 667 8.40 -29.46 13.78
C GLU A 667 7.53 -29.20 12.54
N LEU A 668 7.10 -27.95 12.32
CA LEU A 668 6.33 -27.58 11.14
C LEU A 668 7.15 -27.73 9.85
N VAL A 669 8.43 -27.32 9.87
CA VAL A 669 9.33 -27.49 8.72
C VAL A 669 9.54 -28.97 8.42
N ALA A 670 9.75 -29.80 9.44
CA ALA A 670 9.89 -31.25 9.26
C ALA A 670 8.63 -31.90 8.65
N GLN A 671 7.44 -31.42 9.03
CA GLN A 671 6.18 -31.88 8.43
C GLN A 671 6.06 -31.48 6.95
N GLN A 672 6.45 -30.24 6.61
CA GLN A 672 6.45 -29.75 5.23
C GLN A 672 7.43 -30.51 4.34
N ASP A 673 8.62 -30.85 4.84
CA ASP A 673 9.60 -31.64 4.11
C ASP A 673 9.07 -33.06 3.81
N SER A 674 8.35 -33.67 4.75
CA SER A 674 7.70 -34.97 4.54
C SER A 674 6.60 -34.92 3.47
N GLU A 675 5.80 -33.85 3.44
CA GLU A 675 4.75 -33.64 2.43
C GLU A 675 5.35 -33.40 1.03
N LEU A 676 6.47 -32.69 0.96
CA LEU A 676 7.21 -32.45 -0.27
C LEU A 676 7.75 -33.76 -0.85
N ALA A 677 8.40 -34.59 -0.03
CA ALA A 677 8.91 -35.89 -0.45
C ALA A 677 7.81 -36.82 -0.99
N SER A 678 6.62 -36.83 -0.36
CA SER A 678 5.47 -37.58 -0.87
C SER A 678 4.97 -37.05 -2.22
N SER A 679 5.04 -35.73 -2.42
CA SER A 679 4.59 -35.06 -3.65
C SER A 679 5.58 -35.31 -4.81
N GLU A 680 6.87 -35.36 -4.53
CA GLU A 680 7.91 -35.73 -5.50
C GLU A 680 7.73 -37.16 -6.01
N ALA A 681 7.47 -38.11 -5.10
CA ALA A 681 7.20 -39.51 -5.48
C ALA A 681 5.92 -39.70 -6.33
N GLU A 682 4.92 -38.84 -6.13
CA GLU A 682 3.70 -38.82 -6.95
C GLU A 682 3.97 -38.23 -8.35
N LEU A 683 4.78 -37.16 -8.42
CA LEU A 683 5.22 -36.54 -9.67
C LEU A 683 6.05 -37.50 -10.53
N GLU A 684 6.97 -38.26 -9.93
CA GLU A 684 7.76 -39.28 -10.64
C GLU A 684 6.87 -40.37 -11.24
N ARG A 685 5.85 -40.83 -10.51
CA ARG A 685 4.86 -41.80 -11.02
C ARG A 685 4.10 -41.25 -12.23
N ARG A 686 3.60 -40.02 -12.16
CA ARG A 686 2.90 -39.38 -13.29
C ARG A 686 3.80 -39.17 -14.50
N LEU A 687 5.06 -38.81 -14.29
CA LEU A 687 6.03 -38.65 -15.37
C LEU A 687 6.26 -39.98 -16.10
N TRP A 688 6.36 -41.08 -15.36
CA TRP A 688 6.48 -42.42 -15.92
C TRP A 688 5.23 -42.82 -16.74
N GLU A 689 4.02 -42.57 -16.25
CA GLU A 689 2.77 -42.84 -16.97
C GLU A 689 2.68 -42.08 -18.30
N VAL A 690 3.11 -40.82 -18.33
CA VAL A 690 3.16 -40.00 -19.55
C VAL A 690 4.17 -40.56 -20.54
N GLN A 691 5.35 -40.94 -20.08
CA GLN A 691 6.39 -41.54 -20.93
C GLN A 691 5.94 -42.87 -21.54
N GLU A 692 5.26 -43.71 -20.75
CA GLU A 692 4.75 -44.99 -21.21
C GLU A 692 3.60 -44.81 -22.21
N THR A 693 2.71 -43.84 -21.97
CA THR A 693 1.66 -43.47 -22.93
C THR A 693 2.25 -42.98 -24.25
N ARG A 694 3.34 -42.22 -24.21
CA ARG A 694 4.03 -41.75 -25.42
C ARG A 694 4.65 -42.91 -26.21
N ARG A 695 5.29 -43.87 -25.54
CA ARG A 695 5.82 -45.09 -26.19
C ARG A 695 4.72 -45.88 -26.91
N ARG A 696 3.54 -46.01 -26.29
CA ARG A 696 2.39 -46.69 -26.91
C ARG A 696 1.90 -45.95 -28.16
N HIS A 697 1.81 -44.62 -28.11
CA HIS A 697 1.44 -43.82 -29.29
C HIS A 697 2.45 -43.95 -30.42
N GLU A 698 3.76 -43.93 -30.12
CA GLU A 698 4.82 -44.10 -31.12
C GLU A 698 4.79 -45.50 -31.76
N ALA A 699 4.45 -46.54 -31.00
CA ALA A 699 4.25 -47.88 -31.53
C ALA A 699 3.02 -47.95 -32.44
N MET A 700 1.91 -47.33 -32.03
CA MET A 700 0.68 -47.27 -32.83
C MET A 700 0.88 -46.48 -34.13
N GLN A 701 1.63 -45.37 -34.10
CA GLN A 701 1.98 -44.62 -35.31
C GLN A 701 2.79 -45.45 -36.29
N ARG A 702 3.77 -46.24 -35.81
CA ARG A 702 4.55 -47.14 -36.67
C ARG A 702 3.68 -48.22 -37.31
N GLN A 703 2.74 -48.80 -36.56
CA GLN A 703 1.80 -49.78 -37.10
C GLN A 703 0.88 -49.16 -38.17
N LEU A 704 0.38 -47.94 -37.93
CA LEU A 704 -0.45 -47.23 -38.90
C LEU A 704 0.33 -46.91 -40.18
N GLN A 705 1.58 -46.46 -40.06
CA GLN A 705 2.45 -46.18 -41.19
C GLN A 705 2.73 -47.44 -42.03
N ALA A 706 2.97 -48.58 -41.37
CA ALA A 706 3.14 -49.85 -42.07
C ALA A 706 1.87 -50.26 -42.82
N ALA A 707 0.69 -50.14 -42.19
CA ALA A 707 -0.59 -50.44 -42.82
C ALA A 707 -0.89 -49.52 -44.01
N VAL A 708 -0.55 -48.23 -43.92
CA VAL A 708 -0.68 -47.29 -45.04
C VAL A 708 0.23 -47.71 -46.20
N ALA A 709 1.50 -48.06 -45.92
CA ALA A 709 2.44 -48.51 -46.95
C ALA A 709 1.98 -49.80 -47.66
N GLU A 710 1.37 -50.74 -46.93
CA GLU A 710 0.77 -51.94 -47.54
C GLU A 710 -0.39 -51.61 -48.48
N VAL A 711 -1.25 -50.66 -48.09
CA VAL A 711 -2.37 -50.20 -48.93
C VAL A 711 -1.86 -49.47 -50.16
N GLU A 712 -0.83 -48.62 -50.04
CA GLU A 712 -0.20 -47.92 -51.16
C GLU A 712 0.40 -48.92 -52.17
N GLN A 713 1.13 -49.94 -51.71
CA GLN A 713 1.65 -51.00 -52.57
C GLN A 713 0.56 -51.79 -53.29
N ALA A 714 -0.55 -52.09 -52.60
CA ALA A 714 -1.70 -52.77 -53.21
C ALA A 714 -2.42 -51.90 -54.25
N LEU A 715 -2.41 -50.57 -54.07
CA LEU A 715 -2.97 -49.62 -55.04
C LEU A 715 -2.11 -49.58 -56.31
N ASP A 716 -0.80 -49.47 -56.16
CA ASP A 716 0.14 -49.42 -57.29
C ASP A 716 0.11 -50.72 -58.12
N GLY A 717 0.02 -51.89 -57.46
CA GLY A 717 -0.12 -53.17 -58.14
C GLY A 717 -1.42 -53.32 -58.95
N LYS A 718 -2.52 -52.67 -58.52
CA LYS A 718 -3.78 -52.65 -59.29
C LYS A 718 -3.76 -51.66 -60.45
N VAL A 719 -2.98 -50.58 -60.34
CA VAL A 719 -2.78 -49.61 -61.43
C VAL A 719 -1.96 -50.22 -62.57
N GLU A 720 -0.99 -51.10 -62.28
CA GLU A 720 -0.27 -51.85 -63.32
C GLU A 720 -1.13 -52.92 -64.00
N GLN A 721 -2.02 -53.61 -63.28
CA GLN A 721 -2.95 -54.58 -63.89
C GLN A 721 -4.02 -53.92 -64.78
N GLY A 722 -4.33 -52.64 -64.58
CA GLY A 722 -5.25 -51.87 -65.44
C GLY A 722 -4.62 -51.33 -66.73
N LYS A 723 -3.32 -51.52 -66.95
CA LYS A 723 -2.58 -51.08 -68.15
C LYS A 723 -2.28 -52.21 -69.15
N HIS A 724 -2.70 -53.45 -68.87
CA HIS A 724 -2.52 -54.61 -69.74
C HIS A 724 -3.78 -55.00 -70.51
#